data_AF-A0A6I6JSK7-F1
#
_entry.id   AF-A0A6I6JSK7-F1
#
_cell.length_a   1.000
_cell.length_b   1.000
_cell.length_c   1.000
_cell.angle_alpha   90.00
_cell.angle_beta   90.00
_cell.angle_gamma   90.00
#
_symmetry.space_group_name_H-M   'P 1'
#
loop_
_entity.id
_entity.type
_entity.pdbx_description
1 polymer ?
#
loop_
_entity_poly.entity_id
_entity_poly.type
_entity_poly.pdbx_seq_one_letter_code
_entity_poly.pdbx_strand_id
1 'polypeptide(L)'
;MKSGILLVFVLCFYFQVFGQQSESVEIDVTKTPLDEVLIHLKENYGFQFAFDKDLLSQFVVSVRDNFSSKEETLAGLLKGLPLTFKKSGEVFLIIPKNSFQEVRRQKTTQISGQVVEARSYEPLPFSYILINNRSIQSDQQGNFTYLASADTSFNVRISHLGYFLYDTLVSGNLIQQFPLTPRFTAIKEVQVEGNPIERSTLIGDQPGKIKINHRIAPVLPGYGDNSVFNMLRLMPGVLAAGEQSSDLLIWGAYESHSKIQFDGFTIFGLKNFNDDIGVVNPLVLKDMEVFKGGYEAKYGDQVGGIVNITGKKGSLQKPSFTFNINNTTLNSLVELPVSKKSSFLAAYRQTFYELYDPSEIELYNRRGNNTFDATVYPDYNFRDGNLKYNFQDKRIGAELSLYGGGDRYAYNLERDYGNNKITRDEEEKNRQWGGAFTFSAKDKKGNTGKIKIAASSLSNASNEENKIVNNRNGRENITKSGVGENSVNQVSLLAESRWNFHRGNYLESALGLESNSVRVLRQSFDAELIDTDIRLTRMFFYLQDYWPVNDFFELKTGVRLNYAFKIQKFYPEPRVAVAAKLSPQLKLNVAWGLYHQFLAKTTLVDSSMNYYYFWANSDDKDIPVLSGEHWVAGISYDYKGFTASAEGFYKTTNGLSRFINGIGVLESGFYSGEARSYGVDFFLKKEYKKHTAWISYTLSKTEEHFPFYIRDYYRPAPQDQRHELKFAGVANYKSFYFSANYVYGSGFERFIFENTDGVEYIPVYNRLDIAVIYNFKPGKVKSQIGLSVLNVLNSENIKLANIRRIATDTENPLDVNTEAVPFTPTLFLKVMF
;
A
#
# COMPACT_ATOMS: atom_id res chain seq x y z
N MET A 1 6.59 -4.03 -56.67
CA MET A 1 5.41 -3.42 -56.02
C MET A 1 5.91 -2.64 -54.82
N LYS A 2 6.24 -1.36 -55.01
CA LYS A 2 5.37 -0.17 -54.96
C LYS A 2 5.32 0.42 -53.55
N SER A 3 6.22 1.38 -53.40
CA SER A 3 6.30 2.45 -52.42
C SER A 3 5.08 3.39 -52.50
N GLY A 4 4.69 3.92 -51.35
CA GLY A 4 3.74 5.00 -51.11
C GLY A 4 3.54 5.04 -49.59
N ILE A 5 3.81 6.11 -48.84
CA ILE A 5 3.38 7.49 -49.04
C ILE A 5 4.37 8.36 -48.24
N LEU A 6 5.15 9.18 -48.94
CA LEU A 6 5.92 10.29 -48.39
C LEU A 6 6.20 11.26 -49.54
N LEU A 7 5.25 12.16 -49.86
CA LEU A 7 5.44 13.45 -50.57
C LEU A 7 4.06 13.97 -51.05
N VAL A 8 3.31 14.65 -50.19
CA VAL A 8 2.29 15.63 -50.63
C VAL A 8 2.28 16.78 -49.62
N PHE A 9 3.44 17.40 -49.47
CA PHE A 9 3.56 18.74 -48.93
C PHE A 9 4.34 19.54 -49.96
N VAL A 10 3.77 20.69 -50.33
CA VAL A 10 4.36 21.78 -51.14
C VAL A 10 4.11 21.71 -52.66
N LEU A 11 3.61 22.83 -53.17
CA LEU A 11 3.44 23.27 -54.57
C LEU A 11 2.18 22.81 -55.33
N CYS A 12 1.11 23.59 -55.22
CA CYS A 12 0.54 24.33 -56.35
C CYS A 12 -0.59 25.26 -55.87
N PHE A 13 -0.19 26.45 -55.41
CA PHE A 13 -0.98 27.67 -55.57
C PHE A 13 -0.72 28.18 -56.99
N TYR A 14 -1.75 28.45 -57.81
CA TYR A 14 -1.86 29.66 -58.64
C TYR A 14 -3.13 29.66 -59.53
N PHE A 15 -3.78 30.83 -59.56
CA PHE A 15 -4.79 31.36 -60.51
C PHE A 15 -6.22 30.79 -60.54
N GLN A 16 -7.11 31.46 -59.79
CA GLN A 16 -8.31 32.04 -60.41
C GLN A 16 -8.47 33.49 -59.91
N VAL A 17 -8.25 34.45 -60.81
CA VAL A 17 -8.67 35.85 -60.68
C VAL A 17 -9.88 36.01 -61.59
N PHE A 18 -11.06 36.12 -61.01
CA PHE A 18 -12.21 36.74 -61.69
C PHE A 18 -12.31 38.17 -61.16
N GLY A 19 -12.26 39.13 -62.08
CA GLY A 19 -12.39 40.56 -61.77
C GLY A 19 -13.80 40.93 -61.31
N GLN A 20 -13.87 41.86 -60.36
CA GLN A 20 -15.08 42.61 -60.06
C GLN A 20 -14.97 43.98 -60.73
N GLN A 21 -15.85 44.23 -61.70
CA GLN A 21 -16.23 45.56 -62.17
C GLN A 21 -16.85 46.29 -60.97
N SER A 22 -16.40 47.51 -60.64
CA SER A 22 -17.03 48.27 -59.55
C SER A 22 -18.30 48.94 -60.06
N GLU A 23 -19.46 48.53 -59.54
CA GLU A 23 -20.72 49.24 -59.72
C GLU A 23 -20.71 50.46 -58.80
N SER A 24 -20.93 51.65 -59.38
CA SER A 24 -21.08 52.87 -58.60
C SER A 24 -22.42 52.86 -57.86
N VAL A 25 -22.41 53.21 -56.57
CA VAL A 25 -23.57 53.19 -55.69
C VAL A 25 -24.03 54.62 -55.43
N GLU A 26 -25.18 54.99 -56.00
CA GLU A 26 -25.81 56.29 -55.79
C GLU A 26 -26.75 56.25 -54.58
N ILE A 27 -26.60 57.21 -53.67
CA ILE A 27 -27.44 57.37 -52.48
C ILE A 27 -28.00 58.78 -52.48
N ASP A 28 -29.32 58.91 -52.45
CA ASP A 28 -30.04 60.18 -52.25
C ASP A 28 -31.12 59.99 -51.17
N VAL A 29 -30.74 60.19 -49.91
CA VAL A 29 -31.62 60.01 -48.74
C VAL A 29 -31.55 61.24 -47.83
N THR A 30 -32.71 61.65 -47.29
CA THR A 30 -32.80 62.79 -46.37
C THR A 30 -33.55 62.42 -45.10
N LYS A 31 -32.90 62.67 -43.97
CA LYS A 31 -33.37 62.38 -42.60
C LYS A 31 -33.93 60.96 -42.42
N THR A 32 -33.23 59.95 -42.95
CA THR A 32 -33.65 58.55 -42.88
C THR A 32 -32.85 57.78 -41.81
N PRO A 33 -33.47 56.90 -41.00
CA PRO A 33 -32.76 56.00 -40.10
C PRO A 33 -31.73 55.13 -40.84
N LEU A 34 -30.54 54.96 -40.26
CA LEU A 34 -29.41 54.32 -40.92
C LEU A 34 -29.66 52.82 -41.21
N ASP A 35 -30.41 52.12 -40.37
CA ASP A 35 -30.76 50.72 -40.61
C ASP A 35 -31.63 50.55 -41.87
N GLU A 36 -32.58 51.46 -42.10
CA GLU A 36 -33.40 51.47 -43.32
C GLU A 36 -32.56 51.72 -44.58
N VAL A 37 -31.61 52.66 -44.52
CA VAL A 37 -30.68 52.93 -45.62
C VAL A 37 -29.81 51.71 -45.93
N LEU A 38 -29.34 50.99 -44.89
CA LEU A 38 -28.54 49.78 -45.06
C LEU A 38 -29.36 48.60 -45.61
N ILE A 39 -30.63 48.47 -45.24
CA ILE A 39 -31.53 47.47 -45.83
C ILE A 39 -31.72 47.75 -47.32
N HIS A 40 -31.96 49.01 -47.70
CA HIS A 40 -32.07 49.41 -49.11
C HIS A 40 -30.80 49.08 -49.91
N LEU A 41 -29.61 49.32 -49.34
CA LEU A 41 -28.34 48.96 -49.99
C LEU A 41 -28.14 47.45 -50.11
N LYS A 42 -28.62 46.67 -49.14
CA LYS A 42 -28.61 45.21 -49.23
C LYS A 42 -29.48 44.72 -50.37
N GLU A 43 -30.69 45.27 -50.53
CA GLU A 43 -31.66 44.82 -51.53
C GLU A 43 -31.27 45.26 -52.95
N ASN A 44 -30.82 46.49 -53.14
CA ASN A 44 -30.62 47.07 -54.47
C ASN A 44 -29.19 47.00 -54.99
N TYR A 45 -28.20 46.92 -54.10
CA TYR A 45 -26.77 46.88 -54.47
C TYR A 45 -26.05 45.64 -53.93
N GLY A 46 -26.81 44.67 -53.40
CA GLY A 46 -26.28 43.36 -52.97
C GLY A 46 -25.27 43.44 -51.84
N PHE A 47 -25.37 44.42 -50.94
CA PHE A 47 -24.54 44.45 -49.73
C PHE A 47 -24.97 43.35 -48.76
N GLN A 48 -24.00 42.73 -48.09
CA GLN A 48 -24.29 41.85 -46.97
C GLN A 48 -23.84 42.53 -45.68
N PHE A 49 -24.75 42.64 -44.71
CA PHE A 49 -24.48 43.33 -43.47
C PHE A 49 -24.72 42.45 -42.25
N ALA A 50 -23.94 42.68 -41.21
CA ALA A 50 -24.21 42.23 -39.85
C ALA A 50 -24.19 43.47 -38.94
N PHE A 51 -25.31 43.76 -38.28
CA PHE A 51 -25.42 44.90 -37.36
C PHE A 51 -26.53 44.69 -36.34
N ASP A 52 -26.51 45.49 -35.29
CA ASP A 52 -27.59 45.62 -34.32
C ASP A 52 -28.61 46.67 -34.82
N LYS A 53 -29.82 46.23 -35.17
CA LYS A 53 -30.86 47.08 -35.77
C LYS A 53 -31.36 48.15 -34.80
N ASP A 54 -31.51 47.82 -33.52
CA ASP A 54 -32.03 48.74 -32.51
C ASP A 54 -31.01 49.85 -32.20
N LEU A 55 -29.73 49.55 -32.35
CA LEU A 55 -28.66 50.55 -32.26
C LEU A 55 -28.63 51.46 -33.49
N LEU A 56 -28.72 50.90 -34.71
CA LEU A 56 -28.56 51.68 -35.94
C LEU A 56 -29.77 52.57 -36.28
N SER A 57 -30.98 52.16 -35.92
CA SER A 57 -32.21 52.96 -36.11
C SER A 57 -32.23 54.28 -35.33
N GLN A 58 -31.37 54.42 -34.32
CA GLN A 58 -31.21 55.66 -33.55
C GLN A 58 -30.40 56.73 -34.30
N PHE A 59 -29.66 56.36 -35.34
CA PHE A 59 -28.86 57.29 -36.14
C PHE A 59 -29.58 57.66 -37.41
N VAL A 60 -29.83 58.95 -37.62
CA VAL A 60 -30.51 59.46 -38.81
C VAL A 60 -29.47 60.10 -39.73
N VAL A 61 -29.44 59.69 -40.99
CA VAL A 61 -28.48 60.16 -41.99
C VAL A 61 -29.18 60.91 -43.13
N SER A 62 -28.47 61.90 -43.68
CA SER A 62 -28.88 62.61 -44.90
C SER A 62 -27.67 62.68 -45.81
N VAL A 63 -27.68 61.90 -46.88
CA VAL A 63 -26.55 61.76 -47.81
C VAL A 63 -27.10 61.80 -49.22
N ARG A 64 -26.52 62.67 -50.05
CA ARG A 64 -26.75 62.74 -51.48
C ARG A 64 -25.40 62.71 -52.19
N ASP A 65 -24.96 61.53 -52.60
CA ASP A 65 -23.64 61.33 -53.21
C ASP A 65 -23.60 60.04 -54.05
N ASN A 66 -22.57 59.89 -54.88
CA ASN A 66 -22.33 58.68 -55.67
C ASN A 66 -20.94 58.12 -55.36
N PHE A 67 -20.89 56.86 -54.91
CA PHE A 67 -19.66 56.23 -54.42
C PHE A 67 -19.15 55.16 -55.38
N SER A 68 -17.83 55.07 -55.53
CA SER A 68 -17.20 54.20 -56.54
C SER A 68 -17.04 52.73 -56.09
N SER A 69 -17.26 52.45 -54.80
CA SER A 69 -17.19 51.11 -54.20
C SER A 69 -18.09 50.95 -52.97
N LYS A 70 -18.36 49.70 -52.59
CA LYS A 70 -19.17 49.35 -51.41
C LYS A 70 -18.53 49.86 -50.10
N GLU A 71 -17.21 49.75 -49.99
CA GLU A 71 -16.44 50.23 -48.85
C GLU A 71 -16.49 51.75 -48.72
N GLU A 72 -16.36 52.47 -49.84
CA GLU A 72 -16.44 53.93 -49.87
C GLU A 72 -17.84 54.43 -49.50
N THR A 73 -18.87 53.73 -49.99
CA THR A 73 -20.27 53.98 -49.64
C THR A 73 -20.49 53.91 -48.12
N LEU A 74 -19.98 52.87 -47.45
CA LEU A 74 -20.10 52.74 -46.00
C LEU A 74 -19.26 53.75 -45.24
N ALA A 75 -18.06 54.07 -45.73
CA ALA A 75 -17.24 55.11 -45.13
C ALA A 75 -17.92 56.49 -45.20
N GLY A 76 -18.60 56.79 -46.31
CA GLY A 76 -19.41 57.99 -46.51
C GLY A 76 -20.62 58.04 -45.57
N LEU A 77 -21.41 56.97 -45.51
CA LEU A 77 -22.59 56.89 -44.64
C LEU A 77 -22.27 56.98 -43.15
N LEU A 78 -21.15 56.39 -42.72
CA LEU A 78 -20.73 56.38 -41.32
C LEU A 78 -19.85 57.59 -40.95
N LYS A 79 -19.62 58.52 -41.89
CA LYS A 79 -18.81 59.72 -41.67
C LYS A 79 -19.49 60.62 -40.63
N GLY A 80 -18.77 60.93 -39.56
CA GLY A 80 -19.30 61.74 -38.45
C GLY A 80 -20.10 60.96 -37.40
N LEU A 81 -20.40 59.67 -37.62
CA LEU A 81 -21.07 58.81 -36.64
C LEU A 81 -20.05 58.11 -35.72
N PRO A 82 -20.42 57.74 -34.47
CA PRO A 82 -19.58 56.97 -33.56
C PRO A 82 -19.49 55.48 -33.93
N LEU A 83 -19.66 55.16 -35.22
CA LEU A 83 -19.68 53.82 -35.80
C LEU A 83 -18.51 53.65 -36.78
N THR A 84 -18.08 52.41 -36.97
CA THR A 84 -17.10 51.98 -37.96
C THR A 84 -17.51 50.63 -38.52
N PHE A 85 -16.87 50.17 -39.58
CA PHE A 85 -17.17 48.87 -40.18
C PHE A 85 -15.92 48.03 -40.38
N LYS A 86 -16.10 46.70 -40.37
CA LYS A 86 -15.08 45.72 -40.74
C LYS A 86 -15.67 44.76 -41.76
N LYS A 87 -14.94 44.52 -42.85
CA LYS A 87 -15.29 43.50 -43.83
C LYS A 87 -14.76 42.14 -43.37
N SER A 88 -15.63 41.12 -43.35
CA SER A 88 -15.27 39.73 -43.09
C SER A 88 -15.88 38.87 -44.20
N GLY A 89 -15.05 38.50 -45.18
CA GLY A 89 -15.55 37.94 -46.44
C GLY A 89 -16.33 38.99 -47.23
N GLU A 90 -17.54 38.63 -47.67
CA GLU A 90 -18.47 39.56 -48.36
C GLU A 90 -19.38 40.35 -47.40
N VAL A 91 -19.30 40.10 -46.10
CA VAL A 91 -20.17 40.72 -45.09
C VAL A 91 -19.49 41.91 -44.41
N PHE A 92 -20.19 43.04 -44.37
CA PHE A 92 -19.81 44.25 -43.64
C PHE A 92 -20.42 44.25 -42.24
N LEU A 93 -19.57 44.12 -41.21
CA LEU A 93 -19.95 44.21 -39.81
C LEU A 93 -19.84 45.66 -39.34
N ILE A 94 -20.95 46.28 -38.92
CA ILE A 94 -20.98 47.67 -38.44
C ILE A 94 -21.02 47.69 -36.92
N ILE A 95 -20.06 48.36 -36.29
CA ILE A 95 -19.80 48.35 -34.85
C ILE A 95 -19.41 49.74 -34.32
N PRO A 96 -19.63 50.06 -33.04
CA PRO A 96 -19.18 51.33 -32.45
C PRO A 96 -17.65 51.49 -32.49
N LYS A 97 -17.13 52.70 -32.78
CA LYS A 97 -15.68 53.00 -32.88
C LYS A 97 -14.88 52.63 -31.61
N ASN A 98 -15.53 52.62 -30.45
CA ASN A 98 -14.91 52.27 -29.17
C ASN A 98 -14.76 50.76 -28.93
N SER A 99 -15.13 49.91 -29.89
CA SER A 99 -14.98 48.45 -29.81
C SER A 99 -13.57 47.94 -30.17
N PHE A 100 -12.67 48.82 -30.64
CA PHE A 100 -11.24 48.52 -30.74
C PHE A 100 -10.50 48.95 -29.48
N GLN A 101 -10.59 48.13 -28.42
CA GLN A 101 -9.54 48.07 -27.41
C GLN A 101 -8.85 46.71 -27.48
N GLU A 102 -7.52 46.76 -27.44
CA GLU A 102 -6.59 45.63 -27.45
C GLU A 102 -7.07 44.47 -26.58
N VAL A 103 -6.95 43.24 -27.09
CA VAL A 103 -7.01 42.02 -26.28
C VAL A 103 -5.83 42.05 -25.31
N ARG A 104 -6.03 42.69 -24.16
CA ARG A 104 -5.20 42.48 -22.97
C ARG A 104 -5.15 40.97 -22.75
N ARG A 105 -3.93 40.41 -22.64
CA ARG A 105 -3.70 39.09 -22.02
C ARG A 105 -4.69 38.96 -20.87
N GLN A 106 -5.62 38.00 -20.94
CA GLN A 106 -6.52 37.75 -19.82
C GLN A 106 -5.63 37.52 -18.60
N LYS A 107 -5.67 38.44 -17.64
CA LYS A 107 -4.96 38.28 -16.38
C LYS A 107 -5.56 37.03 -15.73
N THR A 108 -4.81 35.93 -15.73
CA THR A 108 -5.16 34.77 -14.93
C THR A 108 -4.90 35.12 -13.48
N THR A 109 -5.91 34.93 -12.65
CA THR A 109 -5.81 35.15 -11.21
C THR A 109 -5.55 33.80 -10.54
N GLN A 110 -4.41 33.68 -9.84
CA GLN A 110 -4.05 32.51 -9.06
C GLN A 110 -4.44 32.72 -7.60
N ILE A 111 -5.29 31.84 -7.09
CA ILE A 111 -5.64 31.76 -5.67
C ILE A 111 -4.94 30.53 -5.12
N SER A 112 -3.92 30.71 -4.31
CA SER A 112 -3.26 29.63 -3.59
C SER A 112 -3.40 29.85 -2.10
N GLY A 113 -3.56 28.78 -1.36
CA GLY A 113 -3.65 28.92 0.08
C GLY A 113 -3.45 27.65 0.83
N GLN A 114 -3.29 27.81 2.13
CA GLN A 114 -3.21 26.70 3.07
C GLN A 114 -4.36 26.83 4.05
N VAL A 115 -5.24 25.84 4.06
CA VAL A 115 -6.30 25.72 5.05
C VAL A 115 -5.67 25.24 6.35
N VAL A 116 -5.82 26.04 7.39
CA VAL A 116 -5.22 25.79 8.70
C VAL A 116 -6.24 26.04 9.80
N GLU A 117 -6.03 25.44 10.95
CA GLU A 117 -6.77 25.77 12.17
C GLU A 117 -6.42 27.19 12.64
N ALA A 118 -7.40 27.99 13.05
CA ALA A 118 -7.20 29.40 13.38
C ALA A 118 -6.31 29.67 14.62
N ARG A 119 -6.14 28.72 15.55
CA ARG A 119 -5.33 28.88 16.77
C ARG A 119 -4.00 28.12 16.74
N SER A 120 -3.99 26.88 16.25
CA SER A 120 -2.82 25.99 16.20
C SER A 120 -2.03 26.15 14.90
N TYR A 121 -2.63 26.75 13.87
CA TYR A 121 -2.10 26.81 12.50
C TYR A 121 -1.76 25.42 11.92
N GLU A 122 -2.31 24.36 12.54
CA GLU A 122 -2.15 23.00 12.04
C GLU A 122 -2.85 22.91 10.68
N PRO A 123 -2.18 22.33 9.67
CA PRO A 123 -2.81 22.14 8.38
C PRO A 123 -4.06 21.27 8.51
N LEU A 124 -5.15 21.71 7.88
CA LEU A 124 -6.39 20.95 7.78
C LEU A 124 -6.39 20.19 6.45
N PRO A 125 -5.93 18.92 6.43
CA PRO A 125 -5.79 18.17 5.20
C PRO A 125 -7.15 17.86 4.60
N PHE A 126 -7.21 17.75 3.28
CA PHE A 126 -8.43 17.30 2.60
C PHE A 126 -9.66 18.17 2.85
N SER A 127 -9.45 19.44 3.21
CA SER A 127 -10.50 20.45 3.38
C SER A 127 -11.19 20.69 2.04
N TYR A 128 -12.52 20.76 2.07
CA TYR A 128 -13.33 21.00 0.88
C TYR A 128 -13.45 22.50 0.64
N ILE A 129 -12.96 22.95 -0.52
CA ILE A 129 -12.88 24.36 -0.89
C ILE A 129 -13.72 24.56 -2.14
N LEU A 130 -14.66 25.49 -2.07
CA LEU A 130 -15.52 25.89 -3.17
C LEU A 130 -15.14 27.30 -3.60
N ILE A 131 -14.71 27.47 -4.86
CA ILE A 131 -14.36 28.77 -5.44
C ILE A 131 -15.28 29.03 -6.62
N ASN A 132 -16.16 30.03 -6.54
CA ASN A 132 -17.19 30.33 -7.56
C ASN A 132 -17.93 29.07 -8.06
N ASN A 133 -18.41 28.24 -7.12
CA ASN A 133 -19.10 26.96 -7.35
C ASN A 133 -18.25 25.82 -7.96
N ARG A 134 -16.93 25.97 -8.07
CA ARG A 134 -16.02 24.86 -8.40
C ARG A 134 -15.37 24.29 -7.16
N SER A 135 -15.47 22.98 -6.98
CA SER A 135 -14.90 22.28 -5.83
C SER A 135 -13.47 21.85 -6.08
N ILE A 136 -12.59 22.14 -5.12
CA ILE A 136 -11.23 21.62 -5.02
C ILE A 136 -11.01 21.12 -3.60
N GLN A 137 -10.00 20.27 -3.41
CA GLN A 137 -9.67 19.73 -2.11
C GLN A 137 -8.22 20.07 -1.76
N SER A 138 -7.96 20.39 -0.48
CA SER A 138 -6.59 20.62 -0.02
C SER A 138 -5.78 19.33 0.10
N ASP A 139 -4.47 19.41 -0.06
CA ASP A 139 -3.55 18.28 0.10
C ASP A 139 -3.40 17.83 1.57
N GLN A 140 -2.57 16.82 1.82
CA GLN A 140 -2.26 16.32 3.18
C GLN A 140 -1.61 17.38 4.09
N GLN A 141 -1.16 18.50 3.54
CA GLN A 141 -0.59 19.63 4.25
C GLN A 141 -1.49 20.86 4.15
N GLY A 142 -2.79 20.67 3.86
CA GLY A 142 -3.79 21.73 3.83
C GLY A 142 -3.67 22.70 2.65
N ASN A 143 -2.76 22.48 1.68
CA ASN A 143 -2.55 23.42 0.57
C ASN A 143 -3.51 23.18 -0.60
N PHE A 144 -3.86 24.26 -1.29
CA PHE A 144 -4.60 24.22 -2.55
C PHE A 144 -4.14 25.34 -3.48
N THR A 145 -4.36 25.12 -4.78
CA THR A 145 -4.13 26.13 -5.82
C THR A 145 -5.28 26.09 -6.82
N TYR A 146 -5.81 27.25 -7.17
CA TYR A 146 -6.86 27.44 -8.15
C TYR A 146 -6.45 28.55 -9.13
N LEU A 147 -6.61 28.29 -10.42
CA LEU A 147 -6.34 29.24 -11.49
C LEU A 147 -7.67 29.62 -12.13
N ALA A 148 -7.95 30.93 -12.17
CA ALA A 148 -9.18 31.46 -12.70
C ALA A 148 -8.97 32.54 -13.76
N SER A 149 -9.96 32.67 -14.63
CA SER A 149 -9.97 33.66 -15.71
C SER A 149 -10.59 34.97 -15.21
N ALA A 150 -9.79 36.03 -15.10
CA ALA A 150 -10.15 37.45 -15.01
C ALA A 150 -11.22 37.94 -14.00
N ASP A 151 -11.78 37.10 -13.11
CA ASP A 151 -12.65 37.61 -12.05
C ASP A 151 -11.85 38.53 -11.10
N THR A 152 -12.44 39.68 -10.79
CA THR A 152 -11.88 40.64 -9.82
C THR A 152 -12.09 40.19 -8.38
N SER A 153 -13.04 39.28 -8.15
CA SER A 153 -13.32 38.68 -6.83
C SER A 153 -13.88 37.27 -6.92
N PHE A 154 -13.49 36.42 -5.98
CA PHE A 154 -13.87 35.02 -5.87
C PHE A 154 -14.58 34.78 -4.55
N ASN A 155 -15.79 34.20 -4.60
CA ASN A 155 -16.40 33.63 -3.40
C ASN A 155 -15.66 32.34 -3.07
N VAL A 156 -14.91 32.35 -1.98
CA VAL A 156 -14.17 31.21 -1.46
C VAL A 156 -14.89 30.73 -0.20
N ARG A 157 -15.51 29.55 -0.31
CA ARG A 157 -16.14 28.84 0.78
C ARG A 157 -15.32 27.62 1.15
N ILE A 158 -14.77 27.60 2.34
CA ILE A 158 -13.97 26.48 2.84
C ILE A 158 -14.73 25.80 3.97
N SER A 159 -14.90 24.50 3.83
CA SER A 159 -15.55 23.66 4.82
C SER A 159 -14.60 22.54 5.25
N HIS A 160 -14.49 22.36 6.55
CA HIS A 160 -13.74 21.28 7.18
C HIS A 160 -14.54 20.80 8.39
N LEU A 161 -14.55 19.49 8.64
CA LEU A 161 -15.36 18.90 9.71
C LEU A 161 -14.94 19.48 11.07
N GLY A 162 -15.90 20.03 11.82
CA GLY A 162 -15.64 20.65 13.13
C GLY A 162 -15.38 22.16 13.11
N TYR A 163 -15.47 22.81 11.96
CA TYR A 163 -15.19 24.23 11.78
C TYR A 163 -16.41 25.01 11.28
N PHE A 164 -16.44 26.32 11.56
CA PHE A 164 -17.40 27.19 10.89
C PHE A 164 -17.09 27.22 9.39
N LEU A 165 -18.13 27.35 8.56
CA LEU A 165 -17.96 27.60 7.14
C LEU A 165 -17.17 28.91 7.00
N TYR A 166 -15.97 28.83 6.42
CA TYR A 166 -15.17 30.00 6.12
C TYR A 166 -15.62 30.53 4.77
N ASP A 167 -16.50 31.52 4.78
CA ASP A 167 -17.03 32.16 3.58
C ASP A 167 -16.44 33.56 3.47
N THR A 168 -15.66 33.79 2.42
CA THR A 168 -15.02 35.07 2.17
C THR A 168 -14.99 35.40 0.70
N LEU A 169 -14.78 36.68 0.39
CA LEU A 169 -14.64 37.18 -0.96
C LEU A 169 -13.20 37.63 -1.15
N VAL A 170 -12.50 36.98 -2.08
CA VAL A 170 -11.07 37.14 -2.28
C VAL A 170 -10.81 37.82 -3.61
N SER A 171 -10.08 38.93 -3.65
CA SER A 171 -9.77 39.66 -4.88
C SER A 171 -8.30 39.55 -5.27
N GLY A 172 -8.03 39.25 -6.55
CA GLY A 172 -6.67 39.25 -7.11
C GLY A 172 -5.81 38.01 -6.79
N ASN A 173 -4.53 38.08 -7.16
CA ASN A 173 -3.56 37.01 -6.89
C ASN A 173 -3.28 36.92 -5.40
N LEU A 174 -3.66 35.80 -4.77
CA LEU A 174 -3.51 35.63 -3.33
C LEU A 174 -2.74 34.34 -3.00
N ILE A 175 -1.76 34.47 -2.12
CA ILE A 175 -1.12 33.36 -1.40
C ILE A 175 -1.33 33.61 0.09
N GLN A 176 -2.34 32.98 0.69
CA GLN A 176 -2.69 33.24 2.08
C GLN A 176 -3.06 31.96 2.83
N GLN A 177 -2.88 31.99 4.14
CA GLN A 177 -3.47 30.99 5.03
C GLN A 177 -4.94 31.32 5.26
N PHE A 178 -5.79 30.31 5.20
CA PHE A 178 -7.21 30.41 5.48
C PHE A 178 -7.47 29.79 6.86
N PRO A 179 -7.44 30.59 7.95
CA PRO A 179 -7.63 30.10 9.30
C PRO A 179 -9.11 29.80 9.54
N LEU A 180 -9.46 28.52 9.64
CA LEU A 180 -10.81 28.11 9.99
C LEU A 180 -10.99 28.17 11.50
N THR A 181 -11.99 28.93 11.95
CA THR A 181 -12.38 28.97 13.37
C THR A 181 -13.18 27.71 13.71
N PRO A 182 -12.78 26.93 14.73
CA PRO A 182 -13.54 25.76 15.15
C PRO A 182 -14.95 26.16 15.56
N ARG A 183 -15.95 25.39 15.13
CA ARG A 183 -17.34 25.61 15.51
C ARG A 183 -17.64 24.88 16.81
N PHE A 184 -17.53 25.61 17.92
CA PHE A 184 -17.94 25.12 19.23
C PHE A 184 -19.44 25.33 19.41
N THR A 185 -20.22 24.25 19.29
CA THR A 185 -21.57 24.24 19.90
C THR A 185 -21.36 23.85 21.36
N ALA A 186 -21.84 24.65 22.30
CA ALA A 186 -21.69 24.38 23.72
C ALA A 186 -22.50 23.13 24.10
N ILE A 187 -21.81 22.01 24.18
CA ILE A 187 -22.24 20.78 24.84
C ILE A 187 -21.39 20.68 26.11
N LYS A 188 -21.97 20.19 27.22
CA LYS A 188 -21.21 19.93 28.47
C LYS A 188 -19.89 19.25 28.12
N GLU A 189 -18.80 19.82 28.61
CA GLU A 189 -17.39 19.44 28.38
C GLU A 189 -17.22 18.13 27.62
N VAL A 190 -17.09 18.23 26.30
CA VAL A 190 -16.66 17.10 25.46
C VAL A 190 -15.15 17.12 25.47
N GLN A 191 -14.55 16.29 26.32
CA GLN A 191 -13.19 15.84 26.08
C GLN A 191 -13.16 15.24 24.67
N VAL A 192 -12.45 15.88 23.74
CA VAL A 192 -12.17 15.29 22.43
C VAL A 192 -11.18 14.16 22.64
N GLU A 193 -11.70 13.00 23.04
CA GLU A 193 -11.01 11.73 22.91
C GLU A 193 -11.12 11.31 21.44
N GLY A 194 -10.00 11.29 20.73
CA GLY A 194 -9.98 10.76 19.36
C GLY A 194 -10.56 9.35 19.35
N ASN A 195 -11.60 9.11 18.56
CA ASN A 195 -12.21 7.79 18.42
C ASN A 195 -11.29 6.93 17.52
N PRO A 196 -10.62 5.88 18.04
CA PRO A 196 -9.70 5.05 17.25
C PRO A 196 -10.41 4.21 16.17
N ILE A 197 -11.75 4.20 16.17
CA ILE A 197 -12.59 3.27 15.39
C ILE A 197 -13.07 3.86 14.05
N GLU A 198 -13.12 5.19 13.88
CA GLU A 198 -13.58 5.79 12.62
C GLU A 198 -12.57 5.58 11.49
N ARG A 199 -13.02 5.00 10.36
CA ARG A 199 -12.18 4.72 9.18
C ARG A 199 -10.97 3.83 9.51
N SER A 200 -11.19 2.76 10.27
CA SER A 200 -10.12 1.83 10.69
C SER A 200 -9.47 1.10 9.52
N THR A 201 -10.22 0.89 8.44
CA THR A 201 -9.77 0.21 7.22
C THR A 201 -10.41 0.82 5.99
N LEU A 202 -9.64 1.02 4.91
CA LEU A 202 -10.12 1.37 3.58
C LEU A 202 -9.77 0.23 2.60
N ILE A 203 -10.79 -0.31 1.93
CA ILE A 203 -10.68 -1.42 0.97
C ILE A 203 -11.47 -1.03 -0.28
N GLY A 204 -10.98 -1.43 -1.46
CA GLY A 204 -11.70 -1.24 -2.72
C GLY A 204 -11.55 0.15 -3.35
N ASP A 205 -10.67 1.01 -2.81
CA ASP A 205 -10.29 2.25 -3.48
C ASP A 205 -9.34 2.02 -4.66
N GLN A 206 -8.57 0.95 -4.62
CA GLN A 206 -7.62 0.52 -5.65
C GLN A 206 -7.57 -1.02 -5.69
N PRO A 207 -7.32 -1.63 -6.85
CA PRO A 207 -7.23 -3.08 -6.96
C PRO A 207 -6.09 -3.63 -6.08
N GLY A 208 -6.39 -4.68 -5.31
CA GLY A 208 -5.45 -5.39 -4.46
C GLY A 208 -4.92 -4.57 -3.28
N LYS A 209 -5.46 -3.38 -2.98
CA LYS A 209 -4.97 -2.50 -1.92
C LYS A 209 -5.88 -2.48 -0.70
N ILE A 210 -5.28 -2.67 0.47
CA ILE A 210 -5.90 -2.49 1.78
C ILE A 210 -5.12 -1.42 2.53
N LYS A 211 -5.82 -0.44 3.11
CA LYS A 211 -5.22 0.57 3.98
C LYS A 211 -5.71 0.37 5.40
N ILE A 212 -4.79 0.19 6.33
CA ILE A 212 -5.09 -0.11 7.72
C ILE A 212 -4.64 1.05 8.60
N ASN A 213 -5.57 1.56 9.41
CA ASN A 213 -5.27 2.47 10.50
C ASN A 213 -5.01 1.68 11.77
N HIS A 214 -3.76 1.71 12.24
CA HIS A 214 -3.30 0.98 13.42
C HIS A 214 -3.99 1.35 14.73
N ARG A 215 -4.77 2.44 14.78
CA ARG A 215 -5.37 2.91 16.05
C ARG A 215 -6.35 1.92 16.66
N ILE A 216 -6.99 1.07 15.84
CA ILE A 216 -7.87 0.01 16.34
C ILE A 216 -7.11 -1.26 16.75
N ALA A 217 -5.90 -1.48 16.25
CA ALA A 217 -5.14 -2.70 16.54
C ALA A 217 -4.93 -2.91 18.07
N PRO A 218 -4.57 -1.88 18.86
CA PRO A 218 -4.45 -2.01 20.31
C PRO A 218 -5.77 -2.30 21.05
N VAL A 219 -6.94 -2.30 20.42
CA VAL A 219 -8.19 -2.68 21.10
C VAL A 219 -8.70 -4.07 20.72
N LEU A 220 -8.01 -4.76 19.82
CA LEU A 220 -8.28 -6.17 19.50
C LEU A 220 -7.62 -7.11 20.53
N PRO A 221 -8.10 -8.37 20.63
CA PRO A 221 -7.44 -9.40 21.43
C PRO A 221 -6.00 -9.68 20.98
N GLY A 222 -5.17 -10.20 21.90
CA GLY A 222 -3.72 -10.42 21.69
C GLY A 222 -2.87 -9.19 22.03
N TYR A 223 -3.35 -8.34 22.95
CA TYR A 223 -2.91 -6.96 23.13
C TYR A 223 -1.39 -6.75 23.14
N GLY A 224 -0.99 -5.62 22.53
CA GLY A 224 0.32 -5.00 22.73
C GLY A 224 1.19 -5.19 21.53
N ASP A 225 1.93 -6.30 21.48
CA ASP A 225 3.16 -6.40 20.71
C ASP A 225 3.05 -7.03 19.33
N ASN A 226 1.99 -7.80 19.06
CA ASN A 226 1.64 -8.22 17.70
C ASN A 226 0.32 -7.65 17.16
N SER A 227 -0.26 -6.68 17.88
CA SER A 227 -1.61 -6.16 17.60
C SER A 227 -1.84 -5.74 16.13
N VAL A 228 -0.83 -5.18 15.47
CA VAL A 228 -0.95 -4.73 14.07
C VAL A 228 -0.93 -5.90 13.09
N PHE A 229 -0.09 -6.91 13.28
CA PHE A 229 -0.10 -8.08 12.40
C PHE A 229 -1.30 -8.99 12.69
N ASN A 230 -1.78 -9.07 13.94
CA ASN A 230 -3.06 -9.70 14.26
C ASN A 230 -4.21 -9.02 13.49
N MET A 231 -4.24 -7.69 13.46
CA MET A 231 -5.22 -6.97 12.64
C MET A 231 -5.06 -7.27 11.14
N LEU A 232 -3.82 -7.34 10.65
CA LEU A 232 -3.51 -7.65 9.26
C LEU A 232 -3.97 -9.06 8.87
N ARG A 233 -3.72 -10.05 9.72
CA ARG A 233 -4.17 -11.45 9.55
C ARG A 233 -5.69 -11.56 9.49
N LEU A 234 -6.42 -10.64 10.13
CA LEU A 234 -7.90 -10.58 10.07
C LEU A 234 -8.44 -9.97 8.76
N MET A 235 -7.58 -9.49 7.86
CA MET A 235 -7.96 -8.99 6.54
C MET A 235 -8.16 -10.14 5.54
N PRO A 236 -9.01 -9.96 4.51
CA PRO A 236 -9.17 -10.96 3.46
C PRO A 236 -7.88 -11.11 2.64
N GLY A 237 -7.61 -12.33 2.17
CA GLY A 237 -6.45 -12.66 1.35
C GLY A 237 -5.10 -12.76 2.08
N VAL A 238 -5.03 -12.46 3.38
CA VAL A 238 -3.81 -12.62 4.22
C VAL A 238 -3.98 -13.85 5.10
N LEU A 239 -3.21 -14.92 4.92
CA LEU A 239 -3.40 -16.15 5.69
C LEU A 239 -3.22 -15.93 7.20
N ALA A 240 -4.17 -16.42 7.99
CA ALA A 240 -4.12 -16.43 9.45
C ALA A 240 -4.00 -17.85 10.02
N ALA A 241 -4.66 -18.84 9.40
CA ALA A 241 -4.54 -20.24 9.78
C ALA A 241 -3.07 -20.69 9.75
N GLY A 242 -2.69 -21.58 10.67
CA GLY A 242 -1.31 -22.06 10.79
C GLY A 242 -0.33 -21.11 11.48
N GLU A 243 -0.81 -19.96 11.99
CA GLU A 243 -0.08 -19.00 12.86
C GLU A 243 1.32 -18.63 12.38
N GLN A 244 1.42 -18.30 11.09
CA GLN A 244 2.64 -17.81 10.48
C GLN A 244 3.04 -16.46 11.08
N SER A 245 4.26 -16.41 11.64
CA SER A 245 4.71 -15.31 12.49
C SER A 245 5.93 -14.55 11.95
N SER A 246 6.73 -15.18 11.08
CA SER A 246 7.94 -14.61 10.48
C SER A 246 7.72 -14.05 9.07
N ASP A 247 6.76 -14.59 8.33
CA ASP A 247 6.43 -14.23 6.95
C ASP A 247 4.91 -14.02 6.75
N LEU A 248 4.55 -13.26 5.72
CA LEU A 248 3.16 -12.97 5.39
C LEU A 248 2.75 -13.64 4.08
N LEU A 249 1.93 -14.67 4.20
CA LEU A 249 1.37 -15.37 3.05
C LEU A 249 0.12 -14.63 2.56
N ILE A 250 0.24 -13.97 1.41
CA ILE A 250 -0.82 -13.17 0.81
C ILE A 250 -1.20 -13.78 -0.53
N TRP A 251 -2.47 -14.14 -0.72
CA TRP A 251 -2.97 -14.80 -1.94
C TRP A 251 -2.09 -15.99 -2.36
N GLY A 252 -1.80 -16.89 -1.41
CA GLY A 252 -1.05 -18.12 -1.66
C GLY A 252 0.45 -17.95 -1.94
N ALA A 253 0.98 -16.72 -1.89
CA ALA A 253 2.40 -16.47 -2.08
C ALA A 253 3.25 -17.22 -1.04
N TYR A 254 4.41 -17.75 -1.45
CA TYR A 254 5.36 -18.42 -0.56
C TYR A 254 6.01 -17.43 0.41
N GLU A 255 6.67 -17.96 1.44
CA GLU A 255 7.54 -17.16 2.32
C GLU A 255 8.50 -16.28 1.50
N SER A 256 8.74 -15.04 1.94
CA SER A 256 9.49 -13.97 1.25
C SER A 256 8.95 -13.44 -0.09
N HIS A 257 8.00 -14.12 -0.74
CA HIS A 257 7.41 -13.58 -1.97
C HIS A 257 6.69 -12.27 -1.67
N SER A 258 6.12 -12.18 -0.47
CA SER A 258 5.64 -10.92 0.09
C SER A 258 6.74 -10.19 0.85
N LYS A 259 6.77 -8.86 0.76
CA LYS A 259 7.75 -8.01 1.47
C LYS A 259 7.12 -7.15 2.54
N ILE A 260 7.77 -7.08 3.69
CA ILE A 260 7.49 -6.06 4.72
C ILE A 260 8.52 -4.95 4.60
N GLN A 261 8.07 -3.70 4.47
CA GLN A 261 8.91 -2.52 4.40
C GLN A 261 8.53 -1.54 5.51
N PHE A 262 9.52 -1.04 6.26
CA PHE A 262 9.32 -0.03 7.29
C PHE A 262 10.10 1.24 6.94
N ASP A 263 9.42 2.38 6.78
CA ASP A 263 10.00 3.68 6.38
C ASP A 263 10.89 3.63 5.11
N GLY A 264 10.78 2.57 4.31
CA GLY A 264 11.54 2.36 3.09
C GLY A 264 12.65 1.30 3.16
N PHE A 265 13.04 0.81 4.33
CA PHE A 265 13.98 -0.32 4.45
C PHE A 265 13.22 -1.63 4.67
N THR A 266 13.83 -2.76 4.29
CA THR A 266 13.19 -4.07 4.34
C THR A 266 13.27 -4.66 5.73
N ILE A 267 12.20 -5.30 6.15
CA ILE A 267 12.14 -6.15 7.34
C ILE A 267 12.06 -7.58 6.82
N PHE A 268 13.12 -8.37 7.02
CA PHE A 268 13.19 -9.75 6.50
C PHE A 268 12.44 -10.75 7.37
N GLY A 269 12.15 -10.40 8.63
CA GLY A 269 11.49 -11.28 9.59
C GLY A 269 12.50 -11.82 10.59
N LEU A 270 12.12 -11.82 11.86
CA LEU A 270 12.80 -12.53 12.94
C LEU A 270 12.03 -13.81 13.22
N LYS A 271 12.66 -14.83 13.81
CA LYS A 271 11.91 -16.01 14.25
C LYS A 271 11.02 -15.57 15.41
N ASN A 272 9.76 -15.97 15.38
CA ASN A 272 8.77 -15.55 16.37
C ASN A 272 8.09 -16.79 16.95
N PHE A 273 8.02 -16.82 18.28
CA PHE A 273 7.33 -17.86 19.03
C PHE A 273 5.90 -17.42 19.37
N ASN A 274 4.95 -18.34 19.21
CA ASN A 274 3.52 -18.15 19.52
C ASN A 274 2.81 -16.95 18.85
N ASP A 275 3.43 -16.26 17.89
CA ASP A 275 2.80 -15.15 17.17
C ASP A 275 2.26 -14.03 18.08
N ASP A 276 2.85 -13.88 19.28
CA ASP A 276 2.45 -12.86 20.26
C ASP A 276 3.31 -11.59 20.15
N ILE A 277 4.46 -11.66 19.45
CA ILE A 277 5.39 -10.53 19.28
C ILE A 277 5.61 -10.24 17.79
N GLY A 278 5.06 -9.14 17.28
CA GLY A 278 5.19 -8.78 15.87
C GLY A 278 6.58 -8.29 15.50
N VAL A 279 6.96 -8.45 14.22
CA VAL A 279 8.29 -8.05 13.72
C VAL A 279 8.54 -6.53 13.82
N VAL A 280 7.47 -5.73 13.83
CA VAL A 280 7.52 -4.27 13.95
C VAL A 280 6.87 -3.81 15.25
N ASN A 281 7.56 -2.96 16.01
CA ASN A 281 7.04 -2.42 17.25
C ASN A 281 5.78 -1.55 16.99
N PRO A 282 4.61 -1.91 17.55
CA PRO A 282 3.36 -1.21 17.29
C PRO A 282 3.30 0.19 17.91
N LEU A 283 4.17 0.52 18.87
CA LEU A 283 4.25 1.88 19.42
C LEU A 283 4.84 2.88 18.42
N VAL A 284 5.72 2.46 17.50
CA VAL A 284 6.32 3.35 16.49
C VAL A 284 5.52 3.43 15.21
N LEU A 285 4.53 2.56 15.02
CA LEU A 285 3.76 2.47 13.78
C LEU A 285 2.72 3.61 13.67
N LYS A 286 2.53 4.14 12.45
CA LYS A 286 1.56 5.20 12.14
C LYS A 286 0.48 4.73 11.15
N ASP A 287 0.86 4.01 10.11
CA ASP A 287 -0.08 3.46 9.14
C ASP A 287 0.57 2.30 8.39
N MET A 288 -0.29 1.45 7.83
CA MET A 288 0.10 0.30 7.04
C MET A 288 -0.72 0.26 5.75
N GLU A 289 -0.05 0.09 4.63
CA GLU A 289 -0.64 -0.20 3.34
C GLU A 289 -0.26 -1.61 2.91
N VAL A 290 -1.24 -2.41 2.52
CA VAL A 290 -1.06 -3.78 2.05
C VAL A 290 -1.45 -3.81 0.58
N PHE A 291 -0.54 -4.30 -0.25
CA PHE A 291 -0.74 -4.52 -1.66
C PHE A 291 -0.68 -6.03 -1.89
N LYS A 292 -1.82 -6.67 -2.15
CA LYS A 292 -1.92 -8.12 -2.35
C LYS A 292 -1.48 -8.55 -3.76
N GLY A 293 -1.66 -7.67 -4.74
CA GLY A 293 -1.26 -7.82 -6.14
C GLY A 293 -1.65 -6.58 -6.94
N GLY A 294 -1.41 -6.58 -8.25
CA GLY A 294 -1.81 -5.46 -9.14
C GLY A 294 -1.19 -4.09 -8.81
N TYR A 295 -0.09 -4.05 -8.05
CA TYR A 295 0.51 -2.80 -7.58
C TYR A 295 1.34 -2.05 -8.63
N GLU A 296 1.41 -0.72 -8.46
CA GLU A 296 2.02 0.27 -9.36
C GLU A 296 3.54 0.10 -9.53
N ALA A 297 4.10 0.56 -10.65
CA ALA A 297 5.50 0.37 -11.08
C ALA A 297 6.57 0.90 -10.11
N LYS A 298 6.17 1.80 -9.19
CA LYS A 298 7.05 2.30 -8.12
C LYS A 298 7.47 1.22 -7.12
N TYR A 299 6.64 0.18 -6.99
CA TYR A 299 6.97 -1.01 -6.20
C TYR A 299 7.54 -2.08 -7.13
N GLY A 300 8.58 -2.79 -6.71
CA GLY A 300 9.19 -3.86 -7.50
C GLY A 300 10.03 -4.77 -6.62
N ASP A 301 10.66 -5.77 -7.22
CA ASP A 301 11.39 -6.85 -6.55
C ASP A 301 10.53 -7.87 -5.77
N GLN A 302 9.22 -7.90 -6.00
CA GLN A 302 8.29 -8.83 -5.34
C GLN A 302 7.32 -9.42 -6.34
N VAL A 303 7.05 -10.72 -6.23
CA VAL A 303 5.97 -11.44 -6.96
C VAL A 303 4.77 -11.79 -6.05
N GLY A 304 4.91 -11.63 -4.74
CA GLY A 304 3.84 -11.84 -3.75
C GLY A 304 3.04 -10.56 -3.50
N GLY A 305 2.93 -10.18 -2.22
CA GLY A 305 2.36 -8.91 -1.78
C GLY A 305 3.39 -7.95 -1.18
N ILE A 306 2.97 -6.75 -0.79
CA ILE A 306 3.83 -5.76 -0.14
C ILE A 306 3.07 -5.15 1.04
N VAL A 307 3.67 -5.20 2.21
CA VAL A 307 3.21 -4.51 3.41
C VAL A 307 4.13 -3.34 3.66
N ASN A 308 3.69 -2.16 3.25
CA ASN A 308 4.42 -0.91 3.43
C ASN A 308 3.96 -0.22 4.72
N ILE A 309 4.87 -0.08 5.67
CA ILE A 309 4.63 0.45 7.01
C ILE A 309 5.30 1.82 7.13
N THR A 310 4.52 2.79 7.59
CA THR A 310 5.00 4.13 7.90
C THR A 310 5.12 4.29 9.42
N GLY A 311 6.30 4.72 9.89
CA GLY A 311 6.56 5.05 11.29
C GLY A 311 6.12 6.46 11.67
N LYS A 312 5.78 6.67 12.95
CA LYS A 312 5.51 7.98 13.54
C LYS A 312 6.72 8.90 13.36
N LYS A 313 6.47 10.20 13.22
CA LYS A 313 7.53 11.21 13.06
C LYS A 313 8.10 11.72 14.39
N GLY A 314 7.51 11.35 15.52
CA GLY A 314 7.77 11.98 16.81
C GLY A 314 6.94 13.25 17.03
N SER A 315 6.87 13.71 18.27
CA SER A 315 6.14 14.91 18.68
C SER A 315 6.96 16.19 18.47
N LEU A 316 6.38 17.19 17.80
CA LEU A 316 6.95 18.54 17.65
C LEU A 316 6.49 19.52 18.74
N GLN A 317 5.55 19.11 19.60
CA GLN A 317 4.89 20.04 20.54
C GLN A 317 5.40 19.85 21.97
N LYS A 318 5.29 18.62 22.48
CA LYS A 318 5.64 18.29 23.86
C LYS A 318 6.35 16.95 23.94
N PRO A 319 7.25 16.75 24.90
CA PRO A 319 7.74 15.43 25.26
C PRO A 319 6.56 14.51 25.58
N SER A 320 6.64 13.26 25.15
CA SER A 320 5.73 12.21 25.59
C SER A 320 6.48 10.92 25.86
N PHE A 321 6.01 10.20 26.87
CA PHE A 321 6.52 8.89 27.21
C PHE A 321 5.38 7.90 27.28
N THR A 322 5.52 6.77 26.59
CA THR A 322 4.60 5.64 26.68
C THR A 322 5.36 4.46 27.23
N PHE A 323 4.78 3.83 28.25
CA PHE A 323 5.27 2.60 28.84
C PHE A 323 4.17 1.55 28.74
N ASN A 324 4.52 0.35 28.31
CA ASN A 324 3.63 -0.79 28.18
C ASN A 324 4.31 -2.02 28.76
N ILE A 325 3.58 -2.74 29.61
CA ILE A 325 4.01 -4.00 30.18
C ILE A 325 2.86 -5.00 30.11
N ASN A 326 3.14 -6.22 29.69
CA ASN A 326 2.22 -7.36 29.80
C ASN A 326 2.93 -8.51 30.53
N ASN A 327 2.43 -9.74 30.43
CA ASN A 327 3.02 -10.93 31.07
C ASN A 327 4.34 -11.40 30.44
N THR A 328 4.67 -10.99 29.21
CA THR A 328 5.83 -11.50 28.44
C THR A 328 6.81 -10.40 28.01
N THR A 329 6.36 -9.15 27.85
CA THR A 329 7.12 -8.08 27.21
C THR A 329 7.00 -6.74 27.92
N LEU A 330 8.10 -6.00 27.85
CA LEU A 330 8.21 -4.60 28.22
C LEU A 330 8.45 -3.80 26.95
N ASN A 331 7.64 -2.77 26.70
CA ASN A 331 7.73 -1.92 25.52
C ASN A 331 7.61 -0.45 25.92
N SER A 332 8.51 0.39 25.41
CA SER A 332 8.59 1.81 25.75
C SER A 332 8.80 2.67 24.51
N LEU A 333 8.29 3.90 24.57
CA LEU A 333 8.40 4.90 23.52
C LEU A 333 8.62 6.28 24.15
N VAL A 334 9.63 6.98 23.67
CA VAL A 334 9.96 8.36 24.01
C VAL A 334 9.85 9.21 22.75
N GLU A 335 9.10 10.31 22.81
CA GLU A 335 9.04 11.30 21.73
C GLU A 335 9.44 12.68 22.26
N LEU A 336 10.38 13.34 21.60
CA LEU A 336 10.94 14.62 22.03
C LEU A 336 10.90 15.66 20.90
N PRO A 337 10.34 16.86 21.15
CA PRO A 337 10.51 17.98 20.24
C PRO A 337 11.93 18.53 20.35
N VAL A 338 12.71 18.42 19.28
CA VAL A 338 14.08 18.99 19.21
C VAL A 338 14.00 20.47 18.84
N SER A 339 13.08 20.83 17.96
CA SER A 339 12.73 22.21 17.62
C SER A 339 11.29 22.28 17.12
N LYS A 340 10.79 23.47 16.77
CA LYS A 340 9.47 23.62 16.10
C LYS A 340 9.38 22.91 14.74
N LYS A 341 10.53 22.54 14.15
CA LYS A 341 10.64 21.89 12.83
C LYS A 341 11.22 20.48 12.91
N SER A 342 11.65 20.02 14.08
CA SER A 342 12.30 18.72 14.22
C SER A 342 11.90 17.96 15.48
N SER A 343 11.79 16.65 15.33
CA SER A 343 11.36 15.72 16.36
C SER A 343 12.29 14.51 16.39
N PHE A 344 12.44 13.95 17.58
CA PHE A 344 13.15 12.72 17.84
C PHE A 344 12.19 11.70 18.46
N LEU A 345 12.35 10.44 18.07
CA LEU A 345 11.59 9.32 18.58
C LEU A 345 12.56 8.17 18.87
N ALA A 346 12.40 7.55 20.03
CA ALA A 346 13.12 6.34 20.42
C ALA A 346 12.14 5.34 21.02
N ALA A 347 12.22 4.07 20.61
CA ALA A 347 11.45 2.99 21.20
C ALA A 347 12.36 1.79 21.50
N TYR A 348 11.97 1.03 22.51
CA TYR A 348 12.66 -0.18 22.92
C TYR A 348 11.65 -1.19 23.44
N ARG A 349 11.79 -2.44 22.99
CA ARG A 349 10.96 -3.56 23.41
C ARG A 349 11.82 -4.77 23.70
N GLN A 350 11.51 -5.49 24.76
CA GLN A 350 12.16 -6.75 25.12
C GLN A 350 11.19 -7.73 25.75
N THR A 351 11.43 -9.03 25.56
CA THR A 351 10.84 -10.05 26.42
C THR A 351 11.50 -10.03 27.79
N PHE A 352 10.75 -10.40 28.80
CA PHE A 352 11.27 -10.69 30.13
C PHE A 352 10.61 -11.98 30.64
N TYR A 353 11.13 -12.51 31.74
CA TYR A 353 10.68 -13.79 32.31
C TYR A 353 9.17 -13.80 32.55
N GLU A 354 8.49 -14.85 32.10
CA GLU A 354 7.05 -14.99 32.22
C GLU A 354 6.62 -14.99 33.69
N LEU A 355 5.64 -14.15 34.03
CA LEU A 355 4.97 -14.23 35.34
C LEU A 355 3.99 -15.42 35.43
N TYR A 356 3.80 -16.15 34.32
CA TYR A 356 2.78 -17.17 34.12
C TYR A 356 3.28 -18.21 33.12
N ASP A 357 3.52 -19.45 33.56
CA ASP A 357 3.82 -20.58 32.68
C ASP A 357 2.50 -21.30 32.33
N PRO A 358 2.04 -21.26 31.06
CA PRO A 358 0.80 -21.92 30.65
C PRO A 358 0.78 -23.43 30.91
N SER A 359 1.95 -24.09 30.99
CA SER A 359 2.07 -25.52 31.29
C SER A 359 1.67 -25.86 32.74
N GLU A 360 1.68 -24.88 33.64
CA GLU A 360 1.24 -25.05 35.03
C GLU A 360 -0.28 -24.97 35.18
N ILE A 361 -1.02 -24.52 34.15
CA ILE A 361 -2.47 -24.25 34.19
C ILE A 361 -3.21 -25.08 33.13
N GLU A 362 -2.78 -26.33 32.95
CA GLU A 362 -3.61 -27.35 32.32
C GLU A 362 -4.82 -27.68 33.22
N LEU A 363 -5.90 -26.90 33.08
CA LEU A 363 -7.18 -27.14 33.79
C LEU A 363 -7.90 -28.41 33.32
N TYR A 364 -7.40 -29.07 32.27
CA TYR A 364 -7.89 -30.34 31.75
C TYR A 364 -6.70 -31.23 31.39
N ASN A 365 -6.61 -32.40 32.02
CA ASN A 365 -5.77 -33.51 31.55
C ASN A 365 -6.21 -33.90 30.13
N ARG A 366 -5.55 -33.35 29.11
CA ARG A 366 -5.79 -33.68 27.70
C ARG A 366 -5.15 -35.02 27.38
N ARG A 367 -5.87 -36.10 27.65
CA ARG A 367 -5.59 -37.41 27.03
C ARG A 367 -6.12 -37.42 25.60
N GLY A 368 -5.40 -36.77 24.69
CA GLY A 368 -5.49 -37.04 23.26
C GLY A 368 -4.76 -38.34 22.96
N ASN A 369 -5.47 -39.32 22.41
CA ASN A 369 -5.01 -40.70 22.25
C ASN A 369 -4.09 -40.94 21.02
N ASN A 370 -3.43 -39.90 20.49
CA ASN A 370 -2.47 -40.06 19.40
C ASN A 370 -1.06 -40.26 19.97
N THR A 371 -0.61 -41.51 19.92
CA THR A 371 0.67 -41.97 20.48
C THR A 371 1.92 -41.54 19.66
N PHE A 372 1.77 -40.71 18.62
CA PHE A 372 2.81 -40.46 17.60
C PHE A 372 3.30 -39.01 17.45
N ASP A 373 2.69 -38.01 18.12
CA ASP A 373 3.07 -36.59 17.95
C ASP A 373 3.64 -35.98 19.23
N ALA A 374 4.74 -35.21 19.14
CA ALA A 374 5.37 -34.50 20.26
C ALA A 374 5.22 -32.98 20.17
N THR A 375 4.80 -32.36 21.27
CA THR A 375 4.67 -30.89 21.41
C THR A 375 5.83 -30.34 22.22
N VAL A 376 6.45 -29.24 21.74
CA VAL A 376 7.58 -28.57 22.41
C VAL A 376 7.28 -27.11 22.77
N TYR A 377 7.80 -26.66 23.92
CA TYR A 377 7.74 -25.28 24.40
C TYR A 377 9.16 -24.67 24.42
N PRO A 378 9.49 -23.78 23.47
CA PRO A 378 10.82 -23.18 23.36
C PRO A 378 11.07 -22.05 24.37
N ASP A 379 12.33 -21.93 24.79
CA ASP A 379 12.90 -20.72 25.39
C ASP A 379 13.07 -19.66 24.30
N TYR A 380 12.37 -18.52 24.47
CA TYR A 380 12.35 -17.43 23.52
C TYR A 380 12.77 -16.09 24.14
N ASN A 381 13.88 -15.54 23.67
CA ASN A 381 14.35 -14.21 24.04
C ASN A 381 14.28 -13.28 22.84
N PHE A 382 13.59 -12.14 22.95
CA PHE A 382 13.45 -11.16 21.88
C PHE A 382 13.73 -9.75 22.39
N ARG A 383 14.36 -8.94 21.53
CA ARG A 383 14.50 -7.49 21.74
C ARG A 383 14.57 -6.73 20.43
N ASP A 384 14.01 -5.52 20.44
CA ASP A 384 14.15 -4.55 19.37
C ASP A 384 14.31 -3.12 19.88
N GLY A 385 14.82 -2.27 19.01
CA GLY A 385 14.91 -0.83 19.22
C GLY A 385 14.70 -0.08 17.91
N ASN A 386 14.07 1.09 18.03
CA ASN A 386 13.85 2.01 16.92
C ASN A 386 14.36 3.40 17.31
N LEU A 387 15.05 4.06 16.39
CA LEU A 387 15.40 5.47 16.50
C LEU A 387 14.92 6.20 15.25
N LYS A 388 14.31 7.37 15.42
CA LYS A 388 13.85 8.18 14.29
C LYS A 388 14.06 9.65 14.56
N TYR A 389 14.68 10.33 13.60
CA TYR A 389 14.81 11.77 13.55
C TYR A 389 14.05 12.31 12.33
N ASN A 390 13.17 13.26 12.55
CA ASN A 390 12.41 13.91 11.49
C ASN A 390 12.65 15.43 11.55
N PHE A 391 12.95 16.01 10.40
CA PHE A 391 13.01 17.44 10.16
C PHE A 391 12.02 17.80 9.05
N GLN A 392 11.17 18.78 9.28
CA GLN A 392 10.19 19.24 8.32
C GLN A 392 10.10 20.77 8.33
N ASP A 393 10.32 21.36 7.17
CA ASP A 393 10.02 22.76 6.87
C ASP A 393 8.99 22.87 5.73
N LYS A 394 8.62 24.09 5.33
CA LYS A 394 7.60 24.36 4.29
C LYS A 394 7.87 23.68 2.95
N ARG A 395 9.13 23.50 2.56
CA ARG A 395 9.53 22.93 1.25
C ARG A 395 10.50 21.78 1.32
N ILE A 396 11.12 21.54 2.48
CA ILE A 396 12.18 20.55 2.66
C ILE A 396 11.77 19.63 3.80
N GLY A 397 11.92 18.33 3.60
CA GLY A 397 11.78 17.32 4.64
C GLY A 397 12.98 16.38 4.63
N ALA A 398 13.48 16.03 5.80
CA ALA A 398 14.52 15.03 5.99
C ALA A 398 14.09 14.06 7.10
N GLU A 399 14.28 12.77 6.87
CA GLU A 399 13.88 11.71 7.79
C GLU A 399 14.99 10.66 7.86
N LEU A 400 15.44 10.33 9.07
CA LEU A 400 16.33 9.22 9.36
C LEU A 400 15.56 8.24 10.25
N SER A 401 15.41 7.00 9.80
CA SER A 401 14.75 5.92 10.54
C SER A 401 15.73 4.76 10.68
N LEU A 402 15.91 4.25 11.89
CA LEU A 402 16.82 3.16 12.23
C LEU A 402 16.08 2.11 13.06
N TYR A 403 16.43 0.85 12.84
CA TYR A 403 15.88 -0.32 13.52
C TYR A 403 17.01 -1.32 13.79
N GLY A 404 16.97 -1.94 14.97
CA GLY A 404 17.79 -3.10 15.30
C GLY A 404 17.00 -4.06 16.17
N GLY A 405 17.11 -5.35 15.92
CA GLY A 405 16.44 -6.36 16.72
C GLY A 405 17.12 -7.72 16.60
N GLY A 406 16.72 -8.65 17.46
CA GLY A 406 17.18 -10.02 17.40
C GLY A 406 16.46 -10.90 18.39
N ASP A 407 16.48 -12.19 18.08
CA ASP A 407 15.87 -13.22 18.89
C ASP A 407 16.74 -14.45 19.03
N ARG A 408 16.44 -15.23 20.07
CA ARG A 408 16.97 -16.57 20.30
C ARG A 408 15.77 -17.48 20.54
N TYR A 409 15.65 -18.50 19.71
CA TYR A 409 14.66 -19.56 19.82
C TYR A 409 15.39 -20.87 20.13
N ALA A 410 15.07 -21.53 21.24
CA ALA A 410 15.69 -22.81 21.57
C ALA A 410 14.68 -23.77 22.20
N TYR A 411 14.74 -25.06 21.87
CA TYR A 411 14.01 -26.10 22.61
C TYR A 411 14.82 -27.37 22.71
N ASN A 412 14.51 -28.15 23.75
CA ASN A 412 14.96 -29.53 23.92
C ASN A 412 13.72 -30.43 24.01
N LEU A 413 13.77 -31.56 23.31
CA LEU A 413 12.77 -32.61 23.38
C LEU A 413 13.46 -33.90 23.81
N GLU A 414 12.90 -34.57 24.79
CA GLU A 414 13.30 -35.90 25.20
C GLU A 414 12.06 -36.79 25.30
N ARG A 415 12.01 -37.88 24.53
CA ARG A 415 10.84 -38.77 24.52
C ARG A 415 11.22 -40.22 24.29
N ASP A 416 10.60 -41.10 25.08
CA ASP A 416 10.64 -42.53 24.84
C ASP A 416 9.63 -42.93 23.76
N TYR A 417 10.09 -43.67 22.76
CA TYR A 417 9.33 -44.19 21.65
C TYR A 417 9.71 -45.66 21.38
N GLY A 418 8.83 -46.58 21.78
CA GLY A 418 9.11 -48.01 21.74
C GLY A 418 10.31 -48.38 22.63
N ASN A 419 11.38 -48.89 22.02
CA ASN A 419 12.63 -49.21 22.71
C ASN A 419 13.70 -48.13 22.58
N ASN A 420 13.36 -46.97 22.00
CA ASN A 420 14.31 -45.91 21.73
C ASN A 420 13.95 -44.67 22.55
N LYS A 421 14.97 -44.00 23.06
CA LYS A 421 14.90 -42.63 23.57
C LYS A 421 15.37 -41.68 22.48
N ILE A 422 14.48 -40.77 22.11
CA ILE A 422 14.70 -39.76 21.09
C ILE A 422 14.98 -38.45 21.83
N THR A 423 16.13 -37.85 21.56
CA THR A 423 16.51 -36.51 22.02
C THR A 423 16.66 -35.60 20.82
N ARG A 424 16.09 -34.40 20.88
CA ARG A 424 16.27 -33.36 19.87
C ARG A 424 16.55 -32.02 20.53
N ASP A 425 17.62 -31.39 20.08
CA ASP A 425 18.01 -30.04 20.45
C ASP A 425 17.97 -29.14 19.22
N GLU A 426 17.33 -27.98 19.33
CA GLU A 426 17.34 -26.99 18.27
C GLU A 426 17.57 -25.61 18.88
N GLU A 427 18.51 -24.86 18.32
CA GLU A 427 18.76 -23.46 18.66
C GLU A 427 18.86 -22.64 17.38
N GLU A 428 18.21 -21.48 17.36
CA GLU A 428 18.30 -20.50 16.30
C GLU A 428 18.49 -19.10 16.88
N LYS A 429 19.44 -18.35 16.32
CA LYS A 429 19.75 -16.97 16.68
C LYS A 429 19.60 -16.10 15.45
N ASN A 430 18.77 -15.07 15.54
CA ASN A 430 18.62 -14.08 14.49
C ASN A 430 19.02 -12.70 14.97
N ARG A 431 19.62 -11.92 14.07
CA ARG A 431 19.90 -10.50 14.27
C ARG A 431 19.54 -9.75 13.00
N GLN A 432 18.77 -8.68 13.16
CA GLN A 432 18.34 -7.83 12.05
C GLN A 432 18.66 -6.37 12.36
N TRP A 433 19.13 -5.64 11.36
CA TRP A 433 19.20 -4.19 11.41
C TRP A 433 18.70 -3.59 10.10
N GLY A 434 18.18 -2.37 10.20
CA GLY A 434 17.64 -1.65 9.06
C GLY A 434 17.74 -0.15 9.28
N GLY A 435 17.91 0.59 8.20
CA GLY A 435 17.95 2.04 8.26
C GLY A 435 17.60 2.68 6.93
N ALA A 436 16.93 3.82 6.98
CA ALA A 436 16.66 4.64 5.81
C ALA A 436 16.87 6.11 6.13
N PHE A 437 17.53 6.80 5.19
CA PHE A 437 17.56 8.25 5.12
C PHE A 437 16.75 8.70 3.90
N THR A 438 15.80 9.59 4.11
CA THR A 438 14.98 10.19 3.07
C THR A 438 15.13 11.70 3.10
N PHE A 439 15.54 12.28 1.98
CA PHE A 439 15.47 13.72 1.73
C PHE A 439 14.36 13.99 0.70
N SER A 440 13.58 15.04 0.93
CA SER A 440 12.50 15.44 0.04
C SER A 440 12.43 16.96 -0.11
N ALA A 441 12.13 17.42 -1.31
CA ALA A 441 11.96 18.82 -1.63
C ALA A 441 10.69 19.03 -2.47
N LYS A 442 10.00 20.16 -2.24
CA LYS A 442 8.82 20.59 -3.00
C LYS A 442 9.08 21.95 -3.64
N ASP A 443 8.80 22.06 -4.93
CA ASP A 443 8.92 23.32 -5.66
C ASP A 443 7.67 24.22 -5.47
N LYS A 444 7.68 25.42 -6.08
CA LYS A 444 6.54 26.35 -6.00
C LYS A 444 5.30 25.88 -6.76
N LYS A 445 5.46 24.98 -7.74
CA LYS A 445 4.38 24.42 -8.57
C LYS A 445 3.77 23.16 -7.95
N GLY A 446 4.32 22.68 -6.82
CA GLY A 446 3.87 21.49 -6.11
C GLY A 446 4.54 20.20 -6.57
N ASN A 447 5.50 20.25 -7.49
CA ASN A 447 6.30 19.09 -7.88
C ASN A 447 7.20 18.69 -6.72
N THR A 448 7.46 17.39 -6.57
CA THR A 448 8.26 16.86 -5.47
C THR A 448 9.41 16.04 -6.00
N GLY A 449 10.59 16.24 -5.42
CA GLY A 449 11.75 15.37 -5.60
C GLY A 449 12.07 14.66 -4.29
N LYS A 450 12.50 13.40 -4.37
CA LYS A 450 12.83 12.57 -3.22
C LYS A 450 14.09 11.77 -3.50
N ILE A 451 15.02 11.78 -2.56
CA ILE A 451 16.18 10.88 -2.54
C ILE A 451 16.04 10.00 -1.31
N LYS A 452 16.15 8.69 -1.50
CA LYS A 452 16.13 7.71 -0.41
C LYS A 452 17.37 6.82 -0.50
N ILE A 453 18.02 6.63 0.63
CA ILE A 453 19.06 5.62 0.84
C ILE A 453 18.53 4.69 1.92
N ALA A 454 18.52 3.39 1.67
CA ALA A 454 18.11 2.40 2.66
C ALA A 454 19.05 1.20 2.67
N ALA A 455 19.28 0.66 3.85
CA ALA A 455 20.06 -0.55 4.07
C ALA A 455 19.33 -1.48 5.03
N SER A 456 19.45 -2.78 4.82
CA SER A 456 18.82 -3.82 5.65
C SER A 456 19.71 -5.04 5.67
N SER A 457 19.74 -5.73 6.80
CA SER A 457 20.51 -6.95 6.97
C SER A 457 19.83 -7.88 7.97
N LEU A 458 19.85 -9.17 7.68
CA LEU A 458 19.48 -10.25 8.58
C LEU A 458 20.60 -11.28 8.59
N SER A 459 21.01 -11.72 9.77
CA SER A 459 21.89 -12.87 9.96
C SER A 459 21.20 -13.89 10.85
N ASN A 460 21.12 -15.11 10.37
CA ASN A 460 20.61 -16.28 11.04
C ASN A 460 21.75 -17.29 11.27
N ALA A 461 21.78 -17.87 12.47
CA ALA A 461 22.60 -19.02 12.80
C ALA A 461 21.72 -20.06 13.49
N SER A 462 21.73 -21.29 12.99
CA SER A 462 20.95 -22.41 13.51
C SER A 462 21.84 -23.62 13.78
N ASN A 463 21.53 -24.32 14.87
CA ASN A 463 22.11 -25.60 15.23
C ASN A 463 20.97 -26.56 15.55
N GLU A 464 21.03 -27.76 14.98
CA GLU A 464 20.09 -28.85 15.28
C GLU A 464 20.87 -30.13 15.57
N GLU A 465 20.41 -30.88 16.56
CA GLU A 465 20.94 -32.20 16.90
C GLU A 465 19.78 -33.14 17.17
N ASN A 466 19.79 -34.31 16.52
CA ASN A 466 18.84 -35.39 16.78
C ASN A 466 19.63 -36.62 17.16
N LYS A 467 19.31 -37.18 18.32
CA LYS A 467 19.96 -38.36 18.88
C LYS A 467 18.92 -39.44 19.16
N ILE A 468 19.16 -40.65 18.66
CA ILE A 468 18.33 -41.82 18.94
C ILE A 468 19.18 -42.86 19.67
N VAL A 469 18.80 -43.15 20.92
CA VAL A 469 19.47 -44.14 21.78
C VAL A 469 18.53 -45.30 22.04
N ASN A 470 18.97 -46.53 21.81
CA ASN A 470 18.18 -47.70 22.14
C ASN A 470 18.23 -47.97 23.66
N ASN A 471 17.10 -47.86 24.34
CA ASN A 471 16.93 -48.03 25.79
C ASN A 471 17.28 -49.45 26.29
N ARG A 472 17.27 -50.47 25.42
CA ARG A 472 17.58 -51.86 25.84
C ARG A 472 19.07 -52.14 25.94
N ASN A 473 19.90 -51.53 25.10
CA ASN A 473 21.32 -51.84 25.00
C ASN A 473 22.24 -50.60 25.07
N GLY A 474 21.67 -49.40 25.20
CA GLY A 474 22.40 -48.13 25.26
C GLY A 474 23.09 -47.73 23.95
N ARG A 475 22.83 -48.44 22.84
CA ARG A 475 23.47 -48.17 21.55
C ARG A 475 22.86 -46.93 20.91
N GLU A 476 23.72 -46.01 20.49
CA GLU A 476 23.33 -44.84 19.69
C GLU A 476 23.23 -45.27 18.23
N ASN A 477 22.05 -45.11 17.63
CA ASN A 477 21.79 -45.54 16.25
C ASN A 477 21.86 -44.37 15.26
N ILE A 478 21.42 -43.16 15.63
CA ILE A 478 21.33 -42.00 14.71
C ILE A 478 21.64 -40.67 15.43
N THR A 479 22.81 -40.11 15.05
CA THR A 479 23.49 -38.82 15.31
C THR A 479 23.18 -37.54 14.51
N LYS A 480 21.98 -37.18 14.05
CA LYS A 480 21.85 -36.08 13.05
C LYS A 480 22.19 -34.70 13.62
N SER A 481 23.38 -34.16 13.30
CA SER A 481 23.71 -32.76 13.53
C SER A 481 23.61 -31.93 12.25
N GLY A 482 23.18 -30.68 12.39
CA GLY A 482 23.08 -29.71 11.30
C GLY A 482 23.41 -28.31 11.77
N VAL A 483 24.29 -27.62 11.02
CA VAL A 483 24.63 -26.21 11.25
C VAL A 483 24.21 -25.41 10.03
N GLY A 484 23.47 -24.33 10.24
CA GLY A 484 23.07 -23.41 9.19
C GLY A 484 23.44 -21.98 9.50
N GLU A 485 24.05 -21.30 8.55
CA GLU A 485 24.21 -19.85 8.54
C GLU A 485 23.55 -19.26 7.30
N ASN A 486 22.72 -18.25 7.49
CA ASN A 486 22.15 -17.50 6.38
C ASN A 486 22.21 -16.01 6.68
N SER A 487 22.93 -15.25 5.84
CA SER A 487 22.95 -13.80 5.94
C SER A 487 22.47 -13.18 4.64
N VAL A 488 21.64 -12.15 4.75
CA VAL A 488 21.14 -11.35 3.64
C VAL A 488 21.39 -9.89 3.95
N ASN A 489 21.96 -9.18 2.99
CA ASN A 489 22.21 -7.74 3.06
C ASN A 489 21.62 -7.09 1.83
N GLN A 490 20.90 -5.99 1.99
CA GLN A 490 20.30 -5.21 0.92
C GLN A 490 20.64 -3.74 1.12
N VAL A 491 21.11 -3.09 0.05
CA VAL A 491 21.34 -1.64 0.00
C VAL A 491 20.61 -1.09 -1.22
N SER A 492 19.87 -0.01 -1.03
CA SER A 492 19.12 0.65 -2.10
C SER A 492 19.36 2.16 -2.10
N LEU A 493 19.44 2.71 -3.30
CA LEU A 493 19.44 4.13 -3.59
C LEU A 493 18.32 4.42 -4.58
N LEU A 494 17.49 5.43 -4.29
CA LEU A 494 16.37 5.82 -5.12
C LEU A 494 16.34 7.34 -5.27
N ALA A 495 16.28 7.82 -6.50
CA ALA A 495 15.98 9.21 -6.85
C ALA A 495 14.64 9.25 -7.60
N GLU A 496 13.63 9.83 -6.96
CA GLU A 496 12.25 9.87 -7.43
C GLU A 496 11.79 11.31 -7.66
N SER A 497 10.97 11.50 -8.68
CA SER A 497 10.36 12.78 -9.01
C SER A 497 8.90 12.60 -9.36
N ARG A 498 8.07 13.54 -8.91
CA ARG A 498 6.65 13.65 -9.27
C ARG A 498 6.38 15.00 -9.91
N TRP A 499 5.78 14.93 -11.09
CA TRP A 499 5.42 16.08 -11.92
C TRP A 499 3.91 16.19 -12.01
N ASN A 500 3.34 17.32 -11.59
CA ASN A 500 1.90 17.56 -11.67
C ASN A 500 1.57 18.34 -12.95
N PHE A 501 0.52 17.92 -13.66
CA PHE A 501 0.04 18.53 -14.89
C PHE A 501 -1.37 19.12 -14.74
N HIS A 502 -1.86 19.75 -15.80
CA HIS A 502 -3.21 20.33 -15.84
C HIS A 502 -4.28 19.23 -15.74
N ARG A 503 -5.44 19.53 -15.12
CA ARG A 503 -6.59 18.61 -14.89
C ARG A 503 -6.38 17.50 -13.84
N GLY A 504 -5.35 17.59 -13.00
CA GLY A 504 -5.14 16.64 -11.88
C GLY A 504 -4.29 15.41 -12.23
N ASN A 505 -3.88 15.28 -13.49
CA ASN A 505 -2.94 14.25 -13.94
C ASN A 505 -1.56 14.48 -13.31
N TYR A 506 -0.84 13.41 -12.99
CA TYR A 506 0.55 13.52 -12.56
C TYR A 506 1.37 12.29 -12.98
N LEU A 507 2.66 12.51 -13.17
CA LEU A 507 3.62 11.49 -13.57
C LEU A 507 4.64 11.30 -12.46
N GLU A 508 4.89 10.06 -12.08
CA GLU A 508 5.96 9.66 -11.20
C GLU A 508 7.04 8.95 -12.01
N SER A 509 8.31 9.28 -11.72
CA SER A 509 9.46 8.64 -12.35
C SER A 509 10.55 8.45 -11.33
N ALA A 510 11.30 7.35 -11.40
CA ALA A 510 12.50 7.21 -10.59
C ALA A 510 13.61 6.44 -11.29
N LEU A 511 14.83 6.72 -10.86
CA LEU A 511 16.02 5.92 -11.12
C LEU A 511 16.51 5.36 -9.79
N GLY A 512 16.91 4.10 -9.77
CA GLY A 512 17.42 3.48 -8.56
C GLY A 512 18.48 2.42 -8.81
N LEU A 513 19.21 2.12 -7.74
CA LEU A 513 20.20 1.06 -7.64
C LEU A 513 19.85 0.19 -6.44
N GLU A 514 20.00 -1.11 -6.61
CA GLU A 514 19.76 -2.08 -5.54
C GLU A 514 20.84 -3.15 -5.57
N SER A 515 21.51 -3.38 -4.44
CA SER A 515 22.54 -4.39 -4.30
C SER A 515 22.16 -5.32 -3.16
N ASN A 516 22.04 -6.61 -3.48
CA ASN A 516 21.83 -7.67 -2.49
C ASN A 516 23.12 -8.50 -2.36
N SER A 517 23.45 -8.95 -1.16
CA SER A 517 24.50 -9.93 -0.90
C SER A 517 23.94 -10.99 0.02
N VAL A 518 24.06 -12.25 -0.37
CA VAL A 518 23.51 -13.37 0.39
C VAL A 518 24.57 -14.45 0.55
N ARG A 519 24.84 -14.86 1.80
CA ARG A 519 25.66 -16.02 2.15
C ARG A 519 24.76 -17.09 2.74
N VAL A 520 24.87 -18.32 2.23
CA VAL A 520 24.20 -19.51 2.78
C VAL A 520 25.27 -20.55 3.01
N LEU A 521 25.37 -21.04 4.23
CA LEU A 521 26.14 -22.23 4.59
C LEU A 521 25.20 -23.21 5.29
N ARG A 522 25.10 -24.43 4.80
CA ARG A 522 24.38 -25.51 5.48
C ARG A 522 25.23 -26.78 5.45
N GLN A 523 25.45 -27.34 6.63
CA GLN A 523 26.21 -28.57 6.83
C GLN A 523 25.37 -29.57 7.60
N SER A 524 25.52 -30.86 7.31
CA SER A 524 24.89 -31.96 8.07
C SER A 524 25.87 -33.13 8.21
N PHE A 525 26.05 -33.67 9.42
CA PHE A 525 26.91 -34.84 9.68
C PHE A 525 28.29 -34.79 8.96
N ASP A 526 28.98 -33.66 9.04
CA ASP A 526 30.28 -33.40 8.37
C ASP A 526 30.25 -33.30 6.82
N ALA A 527 29.08 -33.29 6.18
CA ALA A 527 28.90 -33.00 4.76
C ALA A 527 28.40 -31.58 4.54
N GLU A 528 29.05 -30.84 3.64
CA GLU A 528 28.56 -29.55 3.15
C GLU A 528 27.43 -29.78 2.14
N LEU A 529 26.23 -29.28 2.45
CA LEU A 529 25.05 -29.40 1.58
C LEU A 529 24.92 -28.21 0.65
N ILE A 530 25.11 -27.00 1.19
CA ILE A 530 25.02 -25.74 0.46
C ILE A 530 26.10 -24.82 1.00
N ASP A 531 26.97 -24.32 0.12
CA ASP A 531 27.83 -23.17 0.40
C ASP A 531 27.81 -22.18 -0.75
N THR A 532 27.16 -21.03 -0.55
CA THR A 532 27.00 -20.01 -1.59
C THR A 532 27.22 -18.61 -1.03
N ASP A 533 27.94 -17.77 -1.75
CA ASP A 533 28.03 -16.33 -1.52
C ASP A 533 27.74 -15.60 -2.84
N ILE A 534 26.55 -15.02 -2.93
CA ILE A 534 26.07 -14.39 -4.16
C ILE A 534 25.77 -12.92 -3.88
N ARG A 535 26.47 -12.05 -4.59
CA ARG A 535 26.14 -10.63 -4.71
C ARG A 535 25.46 -10.34 -6.04
N LEU A 536 24.33 -9.62 -5.98
CA LEU A 536 23.56 -9.20 -7.14
C LEU A 536 23.25 -7.70 -7.06
N THR A 537 23.90 -6.93 -7.95
CA THR A 537 23.60 -5.51 -8.14
C THR A 537 22.67 -5.34 -9.34
N ARG A 538 21.70 -4.43 -9.20
CA ARG A 538 20.69 -4.12 -10.21
C ARG A 538 20.52 -2.61 -10.29
N MET A 539 20.26 -2.12 -11.49
CA MET A 539 19.74 -0.78 -11.70
C MET A 539 18.30 -0.88 -12.17
N PHE A 540 17.47 0.10 -11.82
CA PHE A 540 16.11 0.15 -12.30
C PHE A 540 15.68 1.57 -12.64
N PHE A 541 14.76 1.65 -13.58
CA PHE A 541 14.02 2.85 -13.92
C PHE A 541 12.53 2.52 -13.90
N TYR A 542 11.70 3.43 -13.39
CA TYR A 542 10.27 3.31 -13.57
C TYR A 542 9.64 4.63 -14.01
N LEU A 543 8.53 4.50 -14.73
CA LEU A 543 7.63 5.58 -15.10
C LEU A 543 6.20 5.14 -14.77
N GLN A 544 5.44 5.99 -14.10
CA GLN A 544 4.07 5.72 -13.67
C GLN A 544 3.19 6.95 -13.92
N ASP A 545 2.23 6.82 -14.83
CA ASP A 545 1.24 7.85 -15.13
C ASP A 545 -0.06 7.60 -14.36
N TYR A 546 -0.66 8.70 -13.90
CA TYR A 546 -1.96 8.73 -13.23
C TYR A 546 -2.86 9.70 -13.97
N TRP A 547 -3.82 9.15 -14.69
CA TRP A 547 -4.70 9.90 -15.57
C TRP A 547 -6.16 9.75 -15.14
N PRO A 548 -6.72 10.74 -14.43
CA PRO A 548 -8.18 10.87 -14.28
C PRO A 548 -8.80 11.24 -15.63
N VAL A 549 -9.19 10.23 -16.41
CA VAL A 549 -9.76 10.40 -17.76
C VAL A 549 -11.03 11.26 -17.70
N ASN A 550 -11.87 11.03 -16.69
CA ASN A 550 -13.02 11.85 -16.32
C ASN A 550 -13.40 11.58 -14.85
N ASP A 551 -14.52 12.12 -14.38
CA ASP A 551 -14.96 11.94 -12.97
C ASP A 551 -15.31 10.47 -12.62
N PHE A 552 -15.59 9.64 -13.64
CA PHE A 552 -15.95 8.24 -13.50
C PHE A 552 -14.75 7.31 -13.63
N PHE A 553 -13.81 7.57 -14.54
CA PHE A 553 -12.70 6.66 -14.85
C PHE A 553 -11.34 7.26 -14.51
N GLU A 554 -10.53 6.48 -13.78
CA GLU A 554 -9.12 6.71 -13.52
C GLU A 554 -8.30 5.59 -14.16
N LEU A 555 -7.35 5.97 -15.02
CA LEU A 555 -6.41 5.07 -15.66
C LEU A 555 -5.02 5.28 -15.05
N LYS A 556 -4.36 4.17 -14.72
CA LYS A 556 -2.98 4.14 -14.28
C LYS A 556 -2.17 3.23 -15.17
N THR A 557 -1.10 3.73 -15.72
CA THR A 557 -0.18 2.94 -16.57
C THR A 557 1.23 3.12 -16.07
N GLY A 558 1.94 2.02 -15.89
CA GLY A 558 3.31 2.04 -15.41
C GLY A 558 4.19 1.06 -16.17
N VAL A 559 5.46 1.39 -16.27
CA VAL A 559 6.50 0.46 -16.70
C VAL A 559 7.68 0.58 -15.76
N ARG A 560 8.19 -0.56 -15.32
CA ARG A 560 9.46 -0.67 -14.62
C ARG A 560 10.41 -1.51 -15.47
N LEU A 561 11.67 -1.10 -15.53
CA LEU A 561 12.73 -1.83 -16.22
C LEU A 561 13.85 -2.06 -15.23
N ASN A 562 14.19 -3.32 -14.97
CA ASN A 562 15.36 -3.69 -14.16
C ASN A 562 16.46 -4.23 -15.08
N TYR A 563 17.70 -3.89 -14.80
CA TYR A 563 18.88 -4.50 -15.40
C TYR A 563 19.76 -5.11 -14.31
N ALA A 564 19.96 -6.42 -14.38
CA ALA A 564 20.75 -7.17 -13.41
C ALA A 564 22.19 -7.34 -13.93
N PHE A 565 23.17 -6.73 -13.27
CA PHE A 565 24.55 -6.66 -13.80
C PHE A 565 25.25 -8.01 -13.86
N LYS A 566 25.06 -8.87 -12.85
CA LYS A 566 25.68 -10.22 -12.83
C LYS A 566 25.03 -11.17 -13.84
N ILE A 567 23.72 -11.06 -14.02
CA ILE A 567 22.92 -11.89 -14.96
C ILE A 567 23.00 -11.35 -16.40
N GLN A 568 23.34 -10.06 -16.58
CA GLN A 568 23.43 -9.36 -17.86
C GLN A 568 22.11 -9.37 -18.67
N LYS A 569 20.99 -9.21 -17.97
CA LYS A 569 19.64 -9.33 -18.56
C LYS A 569 18.72 -8.20 -18.10
N PHE A 570 17.86 -7.77 -19.03
CA PHE A 570 16.79 -6.79 -18.78
C PHE A 570 15.47 -7.50 -18.44
N TYR A 571 14.74 -6.92 -17.50
CA TYR A 571 13.46 -7.42 -17.00
C TYR A 571 12.41 -6.30 -17.06
N PRO A 572 11.59 -6.24 -18.14
CA PRO A 572 10.51 -5.28 -18.25
C PRO A 572 9.28 -5.74 -17.45
N GLU A 573 8.63 -4.78 -16.80
CA GLU A 573 7.48 -4.98 -15.91
C GLU A 573 6.38 -3.94 -16.26
N PRO A 574 5.64 -4.15 -17.36
CA PRO A 574 4.48 -3.32 -17.71
C PRO A 574 3.31 -3.59 -16.75
N ARG A 575 2.57 -2.54 -16.42
CA ARG A 575 1.43 -2.59 -15.47
C ARG A 575 0.34 -1.61 -15.86
N VAL A 576 -0.91 -2.04 -15.74
CA VAL A 576 -2.09 -1.22 -16.05
C VAL A 576 -3.14 -1.45 -14.97
N ALA A 577 -3.77 -0.37 -14.50
CA ALA A 577 -4.93 -0.44 -13.62
C ALA A 577 -5.99 0.57 -14.04
N VAL A 578 -7.24 0.17 -13.91
CA VAL A 578 -8.42 1.01 -14.19
C VAL A 578 -9.31 1.00 -12.97
N ALA A 579 -9.73 2.18 -12.52
CA ALA A 579 -10.75 2.35 -11.49
C ALA A 579 -11.95 3.11 -12.07
N ALA A 580 -13.15 2.58 -11.87
CA ALA A 580 -14.42 3.15 -12.32
C ALA A 580 -15.33 3.43 -11.13
N LYS A 581 -15.63 4.70 -10.89
CA LYS A 581 -16.59 5.18 -9.88
C LYS A 581 -17.98 5.21 -10.50
N LEU A 582 -18.70 4.09 -10.46
CA LEU A 582 -20.05 3.99 -11.04
C LEU A 582 -21.07 4.88 -10.31
N SER A 583 -20.87 5.11 -9.01
CA SER A 583 -21.63 6.06 -8.20
C SER A 583 -20.76 6.53 -7.02
N PRO A 584 -21.21 7.51 -6.20
CA PRO A 584 -20.48 7.89 -4.99
C PRO A 584 -20.26 6.72 -4.00
N GLN A 585 -21.09 5.67 -4.08
CA GLN A 585 -21.03 4.51 -3.19
C GLN A 585 -20.38 3.30 -3.83
N LEU A 586 -20.44 3.14 -5.15
CA LEU A 586 -20.02 1.92 -5.86
C LEU A 586 -18.78 2.17 -6.73
N LYS A 587 -17.75 1.35 -6.54
CA LYS A 587 -16.50 1.39 -7.31
C LYS A 587 -16.17 0.02 -7.90
N LEU A 588 -15.63 0.02 -9.10
CA LEU A 588 -15.04 -1.14 -9.77
C LEU A 588 -13.56 -0.87 -10.03
N ASN A 589 -12.73 -1.89 -9.86
CA ASN A 589 -11.30 -1.80 -10.09
C ASN A 589 -10.82 -3.03 -10.85
N VAL A 590 -9.91 -2.84 -11.80
CA VAL A 590 -9.23 -3.93 -12.53
C VAL A 590 -7.75 -3.58 -12.63
N ALA A 591 -6.87 -4.56 -12.45
CA ALA A 591 -5.44 -4.41 -12.68
C ALA A 591 -4.82 -5.65 -13.31
N TRP A 592 -3.82 -5.41 -14.13
CA TRP A 592 -2.92 -6.39 -14.70
C TRP A 592 -1.47 -5.91 -14.58
N GLY A 593 -0.53 -6.82 -14.36
CA GLY A 593 0.89 -6.48 -14.42
C GLY A 593 1.82 -7.67 -14.36
N LEU A 594 3.06 -7.43 -14.81
CA LEU A 594 4.19 -8.35 -14.67
C LEU A 594 5.17 -7.84 -13.61
N TYR A 595 5.79 -8.80 -12.90
CA TYR A 595 6.61 -8.56 -11.72
C TYR A 595 7.80 -9.52 -11.73
N HIS A 596 8.97 -9.04 -11.30
CA HIS A 596 10.13 -9.90 -11.08
C HIS A 596 10.69 -9.73 -9.67
N GLN A 597 11.24 -10.81 -9.12
CA GLN A 597 11.86 -10.85 -7.79
C GLN A 597 13.19 -11.60 -7.87
N PHE A 598 14.24 -11.01 -7.32
CA PHE A 598 15.61 -11.54 -7.43
C PHE A 598 16.22 -11.94 -6.09
N LEU A 599 15.57 -11.59 -4.97
CA LEU A 599 15.92 -12.01 -3.62
C LEU A 599 14.69 -12.64 -2.99
N ALA A 600 14.76 -13.94 -2.72
CA ALA A 600 13.67 -14.72 -2.13
C ALA A 600 14.24 -15.86 -1.27
N LYS A 601 13.41 -16.38 -0.37
CA LYS A 601 13.63 -17.64 0.32
C LYS A 601 13.44 -18.79 -0.66
N THR A 602 14.40 -19.71 -0.66
CA THR A 602 14.33 -21.02 -1.29
C THR A 602 14.15 -22.09 -0.22
N THR A 603 13.58 -23.23 -0.59
CA THR A 603 13.40 -24.37 0.30
C THR A 603 14.46 -25.44 0.06
N LEU A 604 15.09 -25.94 1.13
CA LEU A 604 15.75 -27.24 1.16
C LEU A 604 14.76 -28.27 1.72
N VAL A 605 14.66 -29.42 1.07
CA VAL A 605 13.90 -30.57 1.56
C VAL A 605 14.88 -31.70 1.86
N ASP A 606 14.92 -32.14 3.11
CA ASP A 606 15.79 -33.24 3.54
C ASP A 606 15.17 -34.62 3.27
N SER A 607 15.95 -35.67 3.55
CA SER A 607 15.51 -37.07 3.43
C SER A 607 14.33 -37.45 4.34
N SER A 608 14.04 -36.65 5.37
CA SER A 608 12.90 -36.84 6.29
C SER A 608 11.69 -35.98 5.88
N MET A 609 11.70 -35.33 4.72
CA MET A 609 10.65 -34.41 4.25
C MET A 609 10.48 -33.13 5.09
N ASN A 610 11.54 -32.71 5.78
CA ASN A 610 11.59 -31.43 6.47
C ASN A 610 11.93 -30.30 5.51
N TYR A 611 11.19 -29.20 5.62
CA TYR A 611 11.41 -27.98 4.85
C TYR A 611 12.27 -27.00 5.66
N TYR A 612 13.36 -26.55 5.06
CA TYR A 612 14.23 -25.51 5.58
C TYR A 612 14.23 -24.33 4.63
N TYR A 613 13.81 -23.16 5.09
CA TYR A 613 13.75 -21.95 4.28
C TYR A 613 15.00 -21.11 4.49
N PHE A 614 15.65 -20.67 3.41
CA PHE A 614 16.84 -19.82 3.47
C PHE A 614 16.80 -18.76 2.37
N TRP A 615 17.25 -17.54 2.67
CA TRP A 615 17.37 -16.48 1.67
C TRP A 615 18.42 -16.85 0.63
N ALA A 616 18.10 -16.59 -0.65
CA ALA A 616 19.00 -16.76 -1.77
C ALA A 616 18.83 -15.62 -2.79
N ASN A 617 19.91 -15.26 -3.48
CA ASN A 617 19.85 -14.41 -4.66
C ASN A 617 19.68 -15.28 -5.90
N SER A 618 18.91 -14.81 -6.86
CA SER A 618 18.83 -15.42 -8.18
C SER A 618 20.18 -15.31 -8.91
N ASP A 619 20.56 -16.39 -9.58
CA ASP A 619 21.73 -16.47 -10.46
C ASP A 619 21.36 -16.78 -11.93
N ASP A 620 20.06 -16.99 -12.21
CA ASP A 620 19.50 -17.39 -13.52
C ASP A 620 20.07 -18.72 -14.04
N LYS A 621 20.61 -19.56 -13.13
CA LYS A 621 21.14 -20.90 -13.40
C LYS A 621 20.50 -21.93 -12.47
N ASP A 622 20.94 -21.99 -11.22
CA ASP A 622 20.43 -22.94 -10.22
C ASP A 622 19.21 -22.34 -9.51
N ILE A 623 19.18 -21.01 -9.36
CA ILE A 623 18.10 -20.23 -8.76
C ILE A 623 17.65 -19.16 -9.77
N PRO A 624 16.58 -19.43 -10.55
CA PRO A 624 16.05 -18.47 -11.52
C PRO A 624 15.55 -17.16 -10.89
N VAL A 625 15.41 -16.13 -11.72
CA VAL A 625 14.66 -14.91 -11.32
C VAL A 625 13.17 -15.25 -11.31
N LEU A 626 12.52 -15.04 -10.18
CA LEU A 626 11.08 -15.27 -10.06
C LEU A 626 10.33 -14.29 -10.97
N SER A 627 9.38 -14.80 -11.75
CA SER A 627 8.52 -14.00 -12.62
C SER A 627 7.06 -14.23 -12.24
N GLY A 628 6.34 -13.15 -11.92
CA GLY A 628 4.95 -13.18 -11.52
C GLY A 628 4.05 -12.37 -12.45
N GLU A 629 2.87 -12.91 -12.74
CA GLU A 629 1.81 -12.20 -13.46
C GLU A 629 0.57 -12.12 -12.56
N HIS A 630 0.00 -10.91 -12.41
CA HIS A 630 -1.16 -10.68 -11.56
C HIS A 630 -2.33 -10.17 -12.38
N TRP A 631 -3.49 -10.80 -12.19
CA TRP A 631 -4.80 -10.32 -12.61
C TRP A 631 -5.66 -10.09 -11.37
N VAL A 632 -6.22 -8.88 -11.24
CA VAL A 632 -7.05 -8.51 -10.10
C VAL A 632 -8.28 -7.76 -10.59
N ALA A 633 -9.47 -8.13 -10.12
CA ALA A 633 -10.70 -7.41 -10.39
C ALA A 633 -11.56 -7.35 -9.13
N GLY A 634 -12.07 -6.17 -8.78
CA GLY A 634 -12.82 -5.97 -7.56
C GLY A 634 -13.96 -4.98 -7.68
N ILE A 635 -14.95 -5.17 -6.82
CA ILE A 635 -16.10 -4.28 -6.62
C ILE A 635 -16.19 -3.91 -5.15
N SER A 636 -16.44 -2.64 -4.86
CA SER A 636 -16.69 -2.17 -3.50
C SER A 636 -17.88 -1.23 -3.43
N TYR A 637 -18.60 -1.34 -2.32
CA TYR A 637 -19.75 -0.53 -1.95
C TYR A 637 -19.53 0.07 -0.57
N ASP A 638 -19.58 1.39 -0.47
CA ASP A 638 -19.41 2.14 0.77
C ASP A 638 -20.56 3.12 1.00
N TYR A 639 -21.33 2.92 2.08
CA TYR A 639 -22.43 3.80 2.45
C TYR A 639 -22.69 3.82 3.96
N LYS A 640 -22.67 5.01 4.56
CA LYS A 640 -23.03 5.25 5.98
C LYS A 640 -22.37 4.24 6.95
N GLY A 641 -21.05 4.11 6.84
CA GLY A 641 -20.24 3.22 7.68
C GLY A 641 -20.38 1.73 7.38
N PHE A 642 -21.19 1.34 6.38
CA PHE A 642 -21.18 -0.02 5.85
C PHE A 642 -20.25 -0.08 4.64
N THR A 643 -19.34 -1.05 4.64
CA THR A 643 -18.42 -1.35 3.54
C THR A 643 -18.65 -2.80 3.14
N ALA A 644 -18.86 -3.06 1.86
CA ALA A 644 -18.86 -4.40 1.29
C ALA A 644 -17.92 -4.43 0.09
N SER A 645 -17.08 -5.45 -0.03
CA SER A 645 -16.25 -5.64 -1.21
C SER A 645 -16.09 -7.11 -1.57
N ALA A 646 -15.98 -7.37 -2.86
CA ALA A 646 -15.58 -8.65 -3.42
C ALA A 646 -14.43 -8.42 -4.40
N GLU A 647 -13.38 -9.22 -4.32
CA GLU A 647 -12.19 -9.09 -5.17
C GLU A 647 -11.70 -10.46 -5.62
N GLY A 648 -11.72 -10.69 -6.93
CA GLY A 648 -11.14 -11.87 -7.56
C GLY A 648 -9.69 -11.63 -7.96
N PHE A 649 -8.87 -12.67 -7.85
CA PHE A 649 -7.47 -12.65 -8.26
C PHE A 649 -7.07 -13.93 -8.99
N TYR A 650 -6.10 -13.80 -9.90
CA TYR A 650 -5.38 -14.90 -10.53
C TYR A 650 -3.92 -14.51 -10.65
N LYS A 651 -3.02 -15.34 -10.09
CA LYS A 651 -1.58 -15.13 -10.05
C LYS A 651 -0.86 -16.35 -10.57
N THR A 652 0.17 -16.14 -11.38
CA THR A 652 1.15 -17.18 -11.72
C THR A 652 2.53 -16.76 -11.23
N THR A 653 3.39 -17.72 -10.92
CA THR A 653 4.76 -17.50 -10.48
C THR A 653 5.65 -18.59 -11.06
N ASN A 654 6.60 -18.20 -11.89
CA ASN A 654 7.58 -19.10 -12.51
C ASN A 654 8.95 -18.91 -11.86
N GLY A 655 9.76 -19.97 -11.86
CA GLY A 655 11.12 -19.94 -11.33
C GLY A 655 11.22 -20.24 -9.84
N LEU A 656 10.23 -20.93 -9.25
CA LEU A 656 10.35 -21.46 -7.89
C LEU A 656 11.59 -22.35 -7.81
N SER A 657 12.35 -22.26 -6.74
CA SER A 657 13.55 -23.08 -6.55
C SER A 657 13.40 -23.96 -5.32
N ARG A 658 13.81 -25.22 -5.43
CA ARG A 658 13.80 -26.19 -4.33
C ARG A 658 15.05 -27.05 -4.39
N PHE A 659 15.85 -27.02 -3.33
CA PHE A 659 16.97 -27.93 -3.15
C PHE A 659 16.47 -29.23 -2.55
N ILE A 660 16.67 -30.35 -3.23
CA ILE A 660 16.38 -31.69 -2.70
C ILE A 660 17.68 -32.27 -2.15
N ASN A 661 17.67 -32.83 -0.95
CA ASN A 661 18.81 -33.52 -0.36
C ASN A 661 18.55 -35.03 -0.23
N GLY A 662 18.70 -35.74 -1.35
CA GLY A 662 18.66 -37.21 -1.42
C GLY A 662 17.37 -37.84 -0.89
N ILE A 663 16.27 -37.71 -1.64
CA ILE A 663 14.95 -38.28 -1.30
C ILE A 663 14.63 -39.42 -2.28
N GLY A 664 14.66 -40.67 -1.82
CA GLY A 664 14.38 -41.84 -2.65
C GLY A 664 15.34 -41.93 -3.84
N VAL A 665 14.81 -41.79 -5.06
CA VAL A 665 15.56 -41.84 -6.33
C VAL A 665 16.01 -40.45 -6.83
N LEU A 666 15.64 -39.37 -6.15
CA LEU A 666 15.98 -38.02 -6.58
C LEU A 666 17.42 -37.66 -6.20
N GLU A 667 18.18 -37.21 -7.19
CA GLU A 667 19.53 -36.69 -6.98
C GLU A 667 19.48 -35.36 -6.21
N SER A 668 20.49 -35.13 -5.37
CA SER A 668 20.62 -33.90 -4.63
C SER A 668 20.93 -32.72 -5.56
N GLY A 669 20.18 -31.63 -5.44
CA GLY A 669 20.36 -30.46 -6.29
C GLY A 669 19.15 -29.53 -6.31
N PHE A 670 19.29 -28.41 -7.03
CA PHE A 670 18.21 -27.45 -7.24
C PHE A 670 17.30 -27.88 -8.38
N TYR A 671 15.99 -27.82 -8.12
CA TYR A 671 14.95 -28.03 -9.12
C TYR A 671 14.11 -26.76 -9.25
N SER A 672 13.81 -26.40 -10.50
CA SER A 672 12.96 -25.25 -10.84
C SER A 672 11.51 -25.69 -11.01
N GLY A 673 10.57 -24.89 -10.53
CA GLY A 673 9.14 -25.14 -10.60
C GLY A 673 8.31 -23.89 -10.87
N GLU A 674 7.00 -24.09 -10.92
CA GLU A 674 6.01 -23.06 -11.16
C GLU A 674 4.85 -23.18 -10.16
N ALA A 675 4.16 -22.07 -9.91
CA ALA A 675 2.97 -22.03 -9.08
C ALA A 675 1.89 -21.13 -9.67
N ARG A 676 0.66 -21.41 -9.27
CA ARG A 676 -0.50 -20.58 -9.56
C ARG A 676 -1.38 -20.46 -8.33
N SER A 677 -1.93 -19.27 -8.10
CA SER A 677 -2.89 -19.01 -7.04
C SER A 677 -4.06 -18.20 -7.54
N TYR A 678 -5.28 -18.61 -7.21
CA TYR A 678 -6.50 -17.95 -7.67
C TYR A 678 -7.62 -18.08 -6.66
N GLY A 679 -8.50 -17.09 -6.63
CA GLY A 679 -9.55 -17.05 -5.63
C GLY A 679 -10.38 -15.78 -5.63
N VAL A 680 -11.26 -15.69 -4.63
CA VAL A 680 -12.11 -14.53 -4.38
C VAL A 680 -12.09 -14.20 -2.88
N ASP A 681 -11.85 -12.94 -2.60
CA ASP A 681 -11.93 -12.32 -1.27
C ASP A 681 -13.28 -11.61 -1.11
N PHE A 682 -13.95 -11.85 0.00
CA PHE A 682 -15.13 -11.11 0.43
C PHE A 682 -14.84 -10.37 1.74
N PHE A 683 -15.32 -9.14 1.85
CA PHE A 683 -15.19 -8.34 3.05
C PHE A 683 -16.45 -7.55 3.32
N LEU A 684 -16.94 -7.64 4.55
CA LEU A 684 -18.07 -6.89 5.06
C LEU A 684 -17.65 -6.19 6.34
N LYS A 685 -17.88 -4.88 6.44
CA LYS A 685 -17.60 -4.10 7.65
C LYS A 685 -18.77 -3.20 7.96
N LYS A 686 -19.08 -3.07 9.24
CA LYS A 686 -20.03 -2.08 9.75
C LYS A 686 -19.42 -1.29 10.89
N GLU A 687 -19.29 0.01 10.67
CA GLU A 687 -19.00 1.01 11.69
C GLU A 687 -20.32 1.67 12.14
N TYR A 688 -20.55 1.70 13.45
CA TYR A 688 -21.68 2.40 14.05
C TYR A 688 -21.25 3.05 15.37
N LYS A 689 -21.17 4.38 15.38
CA LYS A 689 -20.67 5.18 16.51
C LYS A 689 -19.26 4.75 16.93
N LYS A 690 -19.11 4.16 18.12
CA LYS A 690 -17.84 3.65 18.68
C LYS A 690 -17.76 2.12 18.61
N HIS A 691 -18.58 1.50 17.77
CA HIS A 691 -18.57 0.07 17.53
C HIS A 691 -18.14 -0.19 16.10
N THR A 692 -17.38 -1.25 15.90
CA THR A 692 -17.08 -1.76 14.55
C THR A 692 -17.04 -3.27 14.58
N ALA A 693 -17.48 -3.87 13.49
CA ALA A 693 -17.31 -5.29 13.25
C ALA A 693 -17.03 -5.51 11.78
N TRP A 694 -16.21 -6.50 11.47
CA TRP A 694 -15.99 -6.95 10.11
C TRP A 694 -15.90 -8.46 10.03
N ILE A 695 -16.26 -8.96 8.85
CA ILE A 695 -16.13 -10.35 8.43
C ILE A 695 -15.30 -10.34 7.15
N SER A 696 -14.31 -11.22 7.08
CA SER A 696 -13.54 -11.49 5.88
C SER A 696 -13.65 -12.97 5.53
N TYR A 697 -13.77 -13.28 4.25
CA TYR A 697 -13.80 -14.66 3.76
C TYR A 697 -12.95 -14.76 2.49
N THR A 698 -12.02 -15.70 2.50
CA THR A 698 -11.16 -16.01 1.35
C THR A 698 -11.51 -17.41 0.86
N LEU A 699 -11.88 -17.52 -0.42
CA LEU A 699 -11.96 -18.78 -1.14
C LEU A 699 -10.81 -18.81 -2.15
N SER A 700 -9.81 -19.65 -1.92
CA SER A 700 -8.61 -19.70 -2.78
C SER A 700 -8.17 -21.13 -3.12
N LYS A 701 -7.32 -21.25 -4.14
CA LYS A 701 -6.50 -22.43 -4.40
C LYS A 701 -5.10 -21.98 -4.76
N THR A 702 -4.09 -22.65 -4.23
CA THR A 702 -2.69 -22.44 -4.51
C THR A 702 -2.08 -23.77 -4.88
N GLU A 703 -1.48 -23.83 -6.06
CA GLU A 703 -0.94 -25.06 -6.61
C GLU A 703 0.49 -24.83 -7.09
N GLU A 704 1.32 -25.86 -6.97
CA GLU A 704 2.71 -25.92 -7.41
C GLU A 704 2.96 -27.11 -8.34
N HIS A 705 3.93 -26.94 -9.22
CA HIS A 705 4.41 -27.99 -10.12
C HIS A 705 5.94 -27.98 -10.13
N PHE A 706 6.51 -29.18 -10.02
CA PHE A 706 7.94 -29.43 -10.16
C PHE A 706 8.16 -30.64 -11.08
N PRO A 707 9.23 -30.63 -11.88
CA PRO A 707 9.50 -31.68 -12.88
C PRO A 707 9.81 -33.05 -12.25
N PHE A 708 10.22 -33.08 -10.98
CA PHE A 708 10.51 -34.33 -10.27
C PHE A 708 9.26 -35.04 -9.74
N TYR A 709 8.06 -34.46 -9.89
CA TYR A 709 6.83 -35.15 -9.52
C TYR A 709 6.58 -36.34 -10.44
N ILE A 710 6.23 -37.48 -9.85
CA ILE A 710 5.94 -38.74 -10.56
C ILE A 710 4.87 -38.57 -11.64
N ARG A 711 3.89 -37.68 -11.39
CA ARG A 711 2.83 -37.34 -12.33
C ARG A 711 2.92 -35.87 -12.67
N ASP A 712 2.84 -35.58 -13.96
CA ASP A 712 3.00 -34.24 -14.54
C ASP A 712 1.71 -33.40 -14.41
N TYR A 713 1.36 -33.02 -13.19
CA TYR A 713 0.25 -32.10 -12.93
C TYR A 713 0.51 -31.24 -11.68
N TYR A 714 -0.19 -30.11 -11.62
CA TYR A 714 -0.20 -29.18 -10.48
C TYR A 714 -0.79 -29.81 -9.21
N ARG A 715 -0.05 -29.73 -8.11
CA ARG A 715 -0.48 -30.22 -6.79
C ARG A 715 -0.74 -29.04 -5.85
N PRO A 716 -1.60 -29.18 -4.83
CA PRO A 716 -1.73 -28.15 -3.79
C PRO A 716 -0.35 -27.80 -3.20
N ALA A 717 -0.07 -26.52 -3.08
CA ALA A 717 1.15 -26.04 -2.41
C ALA A 717 1.03 -26.26 -0.88
N PRO A 718 2.14 -26.38 -0.13
CA PRO A 718 2.09 -26.62 1.32
C PRO A 718 1.25 -25.61 2.11
N GLN A 719 1.19 -24.37 1.63
CA GLN A 719 0.40 -23.28 2.22
C GLN A 719 -1.02 -23.13 1.65
N ASP A 720 -1.48 -24.06 0.82
CA ASP A 720 -2.83 -23.99 0.26
C ASP A 720 -3.88 -24.04 1.38
N GLN A 721 -4.72 -23.02 1.43
CA GLN A 721 -5.86 -22.92 2.33
C GLN A 721 -7.09 -22.61 1.51
N ARG A 722 -8.00 -23.59 1.43
CA ARG A 722 -9.15 -23.52 0.53
C ARG A 722 -10.18 -22.50 1.00
N HIS A 723 -10.55 -22.57 2.27
CA HIS A 723 -11.52 -21.72 2.91
C HIS A 723 -10.93 -21.09 4.16
N GLU A 724 -11.03 -19.78 4.25
CA GLU A 724 -10.65 -19.06 5.45
C GLU A 724 -11.70 -18.00 5.79
N LEU A 725 -12.34 -18.14 6.96
CA LEU A 725 -13.34 -17.20 7.47
C LEU A 725 -12.78 -16.51 8.71
N LYS A 726 -12.94 -15.18 8.77
CA LYS A 726 -12.50 -14.40 9.92
C LYS A 726 -13.54 -13.39 10.31
N PHE A 727 -13.60 -13.15 11.61
CA PHE A 727 -14.44 -12.13 12.22
C PHE A 727 -13.61 -11.31 13.19
N ALA A 728 -13.90 -10.02 13.27
CA ALA A 728 -13.47 -9.21 14.38
C ALA A 728 -14.55 -8.20 14.76
N GLY A 729 -14.68 -7.96 16.05
CA GLY A 729 -15.63 -7.02 16.61
C GLY A 729 -15.01 -6.22 17.76
N VAL A 730 -15.32 -4.94 17.80
CA VAL A 730 -14.98 -4.04 18.91
C VAL A 730 -16.23 -3.29 19.31
N ALA A 731 -16.60 -3.41 20.58
CA ALA A 731 -17.66 -2.64 21.19
C ALA A 731 -17.08 -1.74 22.29
N ASN A 732 -17.19 -0.42 22.09
CA ASN A 732 -16.86 0.53 23.15
C ASN A 732 -18.12 0.90 23.96
N TYR A 733 -18.05 0.71 25.27
CA TYR A 733 -19.07 1.13 26.21
C TYR A 733 -18.43 1.94 27.35
N LYS A 734 -18.64 3.26 27.34
CA LYS A 734 -18.00 4.21 28.26
C LYS A 734 -16.46 4.05 28.20
N SER A 735 -15.83 3.79 29.35
CA SER A 735 -14.39 3.55 29.49
C SER A 735 -13.96 2.14 29.11
N PHE A 736 -14.90 1.23 28.82
CA PHE A 736 -14.61 -0.15 28.49
C PHE A 736 -14.60 -0.38 26.98
N TYR A 737 -13.64 -1.17 26.51
CA TYR A 737 -13.65 -1.79 25.20
C TYR A 737 -13.78 -3.29 25.39
N PHE A 738 -14.76 -3.88 24.71
CA PHE A 738 -14.92 -5.32 24.57
C PHE A 738 -14.58 -5.67 23.14
N SER A 739 -13.73 -6.66 22.94
CA SER A 739 -13.39 -7.11 21.60
C SER A 739 -13.31 -8.62 21.50
N ALA A 740 -13.56 -9.11 20.30
CA ALA A 740 -13.44 -10.52 19.96
C ALA A 740 -12.91 -10.63 18.53
N ASN A 741 -12.10 -11.65 18.27
CA ASN A 741 -11.74 -12.06 16.94
C ASN A 741 -11.92 -13.58 16.81
N TYR A 742 -12.24 -14.05 15.61
CA TYR A 742 -12.38 -15.46 15.32
C TYR A 742 -11.76 -15.76 13.97
N VAL A 743 -11.03 -16.87 13.87
CA VAL A 743 -10.43 -17.36 12.64
C VAL A 743 -10.80 -18.83 12.49
N TYR A 744 -11.27 -19.18 11.31
CA TYR A 744 -11.52 -20.55 10.87
C TYR A 744 -10.77 -20.80 9.55
N GLY A 745 -10.03 -21.91 9.46
CA GLY A 745 -9.39 -22.39 8.24
C GLY A 745 -9.74 -23.87 7.99
N SER A 746 -9.97 -24.23 6.73
CA SER A 746 -10.36 -25.61 6.35
C SER A 746 -9.28 -26.68 6.52
N GLY A 747 -8.07 -26.30 6.95
CA GLY A 747 -6.91 -27.21 7.09
C GLY A 747 -5.90 -27.02 5.97
N PHE A 748 -4.82 -27.80 6.00
CA PHE A 748 -3.76 -27.78 5.00
C PHE A 748 -3.51 -29.19 4.48
N GLU A 749 -3.12 -29.31 3.22
CA GLU A 749 -2.72 -30.58 2.62
C GLU A 749 -1.19 -30.68 2.62
N ARG A 750 -0.65 -31.70 3.27
CA ARG A 750 0.78 -32.00 3.28
C ARG A 750 1.06 -33.29 2.52
N PHE A 751 1.96 -33.21 1.55
CA PHE A 751 2.29 -34.35 0.71
C PHE A 751 3.34 -35.27 1.36
N ILE A 752 3.14 -36.60 1.25
CA ILE A 752 4.09 -37.63 1.67
C ILE A 752 4.64 -38.34 0.42
N PHE A 753 5.97 -38.46 0.32
CA PHE A 753 6.63 -39.03 -0.87
C PHE A 753 6.60 -40.57 -0.92
N GLU A 754 6.34 -41.24 0.21
CA GLU A 754 6.39 -42.71 0.32
C GLU A 754 5.10 -43.36 -0.20
N ASN A 755 5.06 -43.58 -1.53
CA ASN A 755 4.13 -44.45 -2.27
C ASN A 755 2.62 -44.09 -2.24
N THR A 756 2.06 -43.89 -3.44
CA THR A 756 0.63 -43.70 -3.77
C THR A 756 -0.05 -42.48 -3.15
N ASP A 757 0.11 -41.29 -3.78
CA ASP A 757 -0.79 -40.13 -3.65
C ASP A 757 -1.23 -39.78 -2.20
N GLY A 758 -0.41 -40.11 -1.20
CA GLY A 758 -0.72 -39.93 0.20
C GLY A 758 -0.73 -38.45 0.56
N VAL A 759 -1.91 -37.94 0.90
CA VAL A 759 -2.07 -36.59 1.46
C VAL A 759 -2.34 -36.74 2.94
N GLU A 760 -1.48 -36.14 3.75
CA GLU A 760 -1.75 -35.91 5.15
C GLU A 760 -2.55 -34.61 5.28
N TYR A 761 -3.73 -34.70 5.88
CA TYR A 761 -4.57 -33.54 6.13
C TYR A 761 -4.25 -32.99 7.52
N ILE A 762 -3.68 -31.78 7.56
CA ILE A 762 -3.60 -31.02 8.79
C ILE A 762 -5.03 -30.60 9.17
N PRO A 763 -5.49 -30.88 10.40
CA PRO A 763 -6.85 -30.60 10.85
C PRO A 763 -7.27 -29.13 10.66
N VAL A 764 -8.58 -28.91 10.70
CA VAL A 764 -9.17 -27.57 10.63
C VAL A 764 -8.60 -26.65 11.72
N TYR A 765 -8.31 -25.41 11.35
CA TYR A 765 -7.87 -24.38 12.29
C TYR A 765 -9.08 -23.64 12.83
N ASN A 766 -9.19 -23.47 14.15
CA ASN A 766 -10.18 -22.59 14.76
C ASN A 766 -9.65 -21.90 16.02
N ARG A 767 -9.76 -20.57 16.08
CA ARG A 767 -9.30 -19.78 17.23
C ARG A 767 -10.26 -18.64 17.50
N LEU A 768 -10.69 -18.52 18.75
CA LEU A 768 -11.47 -17.40 19.26
C LEU A 768 -10.63 -16.68 20.32
N ASP A 769 -10.36 -15.40 20.12
CA ASP A 769 -9.75 -14.58 21.15
C ASP A 769 -10.75 -13.51 21.61
N ILE A 770 -10.70 -13.16 22.90
CA ILE A 770 -11.52 -12.11 23.49
C ILE A 770 -10.67 -11.17 24.33
N ALA A 771 -11.07 -9.91 24.44
CA ALA A 771 -10.41 -8.97 25.34
C ALA A 771 -11.38 -7.95 25.95
N VAL A 772 -11.04 -7.51 27.16
CA VAL A 772 -11.67 -6.40 27.86
C VAL A 772 -10.61 -5.40 28.28
N ILE A 773 -10.80 -4.14 27.91
CA ILE A 773 -9.85 -3.04 28.21
C ILE A 773 -10.60 -1.93 28.93
N TYR A 774 -10.04 -1.45 30.03
CA TYR A 774 -10.53 -0.32 30.79
C TYR A 774 -9.58 0.88 30.68
N ASN A 775 -10.10 1.98 30.17
CA ASN A 775 -9.38 3.25 30.06
C ASN A 775 -9.69 4.15 31.26
N PHE A 776 -8.65 4.66 31.90
CA PHE A 776 -8.76 5.57 33.03
C PHE A 776 -7.67 6.65 32.98
N LYS A 777 -7.87 7.73 33.75
CA LYS A 777 -6.97 8.91 33.74
C LYS A 777 -6.67 9.37 35.16
N PRO A 778 -5.70 8.77 35.86
CA PRO A 778 -5.27 9.25 37.16
C PRO A 778 -4.51 10.58 37.00
N GLY A 779 -5.18 11.69 37.26
CA GLY A 779 -4.63 13.04 37.07
C GLY A 779 -4.39 13.36 35.59
N LYS A 780 -3.14 13.63 35.22
CA LYS A 780 -2.74 13.97 33.83
C LYS A 780 -2.28 12.76 33.01
N VAL A 781 -2.12 11.61 33.65
CA VAL A 781 -1.62 10.39 33.02
C VAL A 781 -2.78 9.66 32.36
N LYS A 782 -2.62 9.22 31.10
CA LYS A 782 -3.60 8.34 30.45
C LYS A 782 -3.17 6.90 30.66
N SER A 783 -4.07 6.08 31.20
CA SER A 783 -3.76 4.70 31.53
C SER A 783 -4.80 3.75 30.94
N GLN A 784 -4.33 2.55 30.56
CA GLN A 784 -5.17 1.45 30.09
C GLN A 784 -4.74 0.19 30.83
N ILE A 785 -5.70 -0.54 31.38
CA ILE A 785 -5.51 -1.89 31.90
C ILE A 785 -6.43 -2.82 31.15
N GLY A 786 -6.00 -4.03 30.86
CA GLY A 786 -6.88 -4.99 30.20
C GLY A 786 -6.47 -6.43 30.42
N LEU A 787 -7.43 -7.30 30.09
CA LEU A 787 -7.30 -8.74 30.06
C LEU A 787 -7.67 -9.20 28.65
N SER A 788 -6.75 -9.90 28.00
CA SER A 788 -7.01 -10.66 26.79
C SER A 788 -6.97 -12.15 27.13
N VAL A 789 -7.83 -12.94 26.51
CA VAL A 789 -7.76 -14.41 26.57
C VAL A 789 -7.68 -14.90 25.14
N LEU A 790 -6.55 -15.51 24.81
CA LEU A 790 -6.27 -16.08 23.50
C LEU A 790 -6.68 -17.54 23.49
N ASN A 791 -7.16 -18.01 22.33
CA ASN A 791 -7.64 -19.37 22.12
C ASN A 791 -8.63 -19.82 23.22
N VAL A 792 -9.71 -19.05 23.41
CA VAL A 792 -10.77 -19.31 24.41
C VAL A 792 -11.39 -20.70 24.25
N LEU A 793 -11.48 -21.19 23.01
CA LEU A 793 -11.99 -22.53 22.70
C LEU A 793 -11.00 -23.65 23.09
N ASN A 794 -9.76 -23.28 23.38
CA ASN A 794 -8.65 -24.17 23.66
C ASN A 794 -8.48 -25.21 22.55
N SER A 795 -8.61 -24.80 21.30
CA SER A 795 -8.48 -25.71 20.17
C SER A 795 -7.03 -26.13 19.94
N GLU A 796 -6.80 -27.40 19.63
CA GLU A 796 -5.48 -27.95 19.25
C GLU A 796 -5.16 -27.57 17.81
N ASN A 797 -4.58 -26.38 17.63
CA ASN A 797 -4.17 -25.88 16.34
C ASN A 797 -2.68 -26.19 16.09
N ILE A 798 -2.31 -26.48 14.84
CA ILE A 798 -0.92 -26.79 14.44
C ILE A 798 -0.33 -25.61 13.65
N LYS A 799 0.92 -25.24 13.96
CA LYS A 799 1.66 -24.23 13.20
C LYS A 799 2.20 -24.81 11.89
N LEU A 800 2.02 -24.09 10.78
CA LEU A 800 2.40 -24.57 9.45
C LEU A 800 3.92 -24.75 9.27
N ALA A 801 4.74 -23.86 9.84
CA ALA A 801 6.19 -23.81 9.58
C ALA A 801 7.06 -24.69 10.49
N ASN A 802 6.50 -25.22 11.59
CA ASN A 802 7.27 -25.81 12.69
C ASN A 802 7.12 -27.33 12.84
N ILE A 803 6.54 -28.01 11.84
CA ILE A 803 6.50 -29.47 11.84
C ILE A 803 7.86 -30.02 11.43
N ARG A 804 8.43 -30.91 12.26
CA ARG A 804 9.70 -31.59 12.02
C ARG A 804 9.52 -33.08 12.18
N ARG A 805 9.92 -33.84 11.16
CA ARG A 805 9.88 -35.30 11.16
C ARG A 805 11.24 -35.86 11.57
N ILE A 806 11.20 -36.77 12.53
CA ILE A 806 12.35 -37.58 12.94
C ILE A 806 12.10 -38.99 12.43
N ALA A 807 12.93 -39.44 11.48
CA ALA A 807 12.91 -40.83 11.04
C ALA A 807 13.27 -41.75 12.22
N THR A 808 12.45 -42.77 12.47
CA THR A 808 12.71 -43.76 13.52
C THR A 808 13.00 -45.13 12.91
N ASP A 809 13.54 -46.05 13.70
CA ASP A 809 13.79 -47.44 13.31
C ASP A 809 12.49 -48.23 13.02
N THR A 810 11.32 -47.64 13.33
CA THR A 810 9.99 -48.19 13.01
C THR A 810 9.43 -47.51 11.77
N GLU A 811 8.53 -48.16 11.03
CA GLU A 811 7.91 -47.60 9.81
C GLU A 811 7.16 -46.25 10.00
N ASN A 812 6.98 -45.78 11.24
CA ASN A 812 6.34 -44.49 11.53
C ASN A 812 7.37 -43.44 11.99
N PRO A 813 7.51 -42.29 11.31
CA PRO A 813 8.28 -41.16 11.80
C PRO A 813 7.63 -40.53 13.05
N LEU A 814 8.44 -39.88 13.90
CA LEU A 814 7.96 -39.03 14.99
C LEU A 814 7.82 -37.59 14.47
N ASP A 815 6.60 -37.07 14.48
CA ASP A 815 6.33 -35.67 14.12
C ASP A 815 6.42 -34.80 15.37
N VAL A 816 7.38 -33.88 15.35
CA VAL A 816 7.60 -32.85 16.36
C VAL A 816 6.95 -31.58 15.86
N ASN A 817 5.95 -31.12 16.61
CA ASN A 817 5.19 -29.93 16.30
C ASN A 817 5.40 -28.90 17.41
N THR A 818 5.45 -27.62 17.04
CA THR A 818 5.20 -26.56 18.02
C THR A 818 3.70 -26.30 18.08
N GLU A 819 3.12 -26.31 19.28
CA GLU A 819 1.71 -25.95 19.43
C GLU A 819 1.48 -24.51 18.93
N ALA A 820 0.32 -24.29 18.31
CA ALA A 820 -0.25 -22.96 18.16
C ALA A 820 -0.49 -22.32 19.55
N VAL A 821 -0.89 -21.04 19.58
CA VAL A 821 -1.24 -20.36 20.83
C VAL A 821 -2.26 -21.19 21.63
N PRO A 822 -1.90 -21.70 22.82
CA PRO A 822 -2.83 -22.41 23.68
C PRO A 822 -3.76 -21.41 24.35
N PHE A 823 -4.68 -21.90 25.19
CA PHE A 823 -5.46 -21.02 26.06
C PHE A 823 -4.52 -20.12 26.88
N THR A 824 -4.49 -18.82 26.57
CA THR A 824 -3.48 -17.90 27.13
C THR A 824 -4.14 -16.63 27.66
N PRO A 825 -4.25 -16.46 29.00
CA PRO A 825 -4.66 -15.21 29.60
C PRO A 825 -3.49 -14.20 29.64
N THR A 826 -3.70 -13.03 29.05
CA THR A 826 -2.72 -11.93 28.96
C THR A 826 -3.24 -10.73 29.74
N LEU A 827 -2.55 -10.35 30.81
CA LEU A 827 -2.78 -9.09 31.52
C LEU A 827 -1.81 -8.03 31.01
N PHE A 828 -2.29 -6.78 30.87
CA PHE A 828 -1.43 -5.69 30.45
C PHE A 828 -1.78 -4.37 31.13
N LEU A 829 -0.76 -3.51 31.23
CA LEU A 829 -0.85 -2.13 31.69
C LEU A 829 -0.09 -1.23 30.71
N LYS A 830 -0.78 -0.22 30.20
CA LYS A 830 -0.20 0.85 29.39
C LYS A 830 -0.40 2.20 30.06
N VAL A 831 0.67 2.98 30.10
CA VAL A 831 0.70 4.31 30.71
C VAL A 831 1.29 5.30 29.71
N MET A 832 0.65 6.45 29.54
CA MET A 832 1.08 7.52 28.64
C MET A 832 1.13 8.85 29.38
N PHE A 833 2.29 9.49 29.35
CA PHE A 833 2.61 10.77 29.98
C PHE A 833 2.63 11.92 28.96
#